data_AF-A0AAD7N0R1-F1
#
_entry.id   AF-A0AAD7N0R1-F1
#
_cell.length_a   1.000
_cell.length_b   1.000
_cell.length_c   1.000
_cell.angle_alpha   90.00
_cell.angle_beta   90.00
_cell.angle_gamma   90.00
#
_symmetry.space_group_name_H-M   'P 1'
#
loop_
_entity.id
_entity.type
_entity.pdbx_description
1 polymer ?
#
loop_
_entity_poly.entity_id
_entity_poly.type
_entity_poly.pdbx_seq_one_letter_code
_entity_poly.pdbx_strand_id
1 'polypeptide(L)'
;MSTTLPLFWHLSSGSTKQRIDASVKLVGALEQFQVQFVPKDPLEVSGSDDEGEGDDETRTDQIDVLNAHDVSYSIRRLIRGLASPRESSRLGFAVALTELLSRLDTVTCSQILALLTDATKPQGSMTGQEERDVIFARLFGLTAIIQSGLIVRTKPLPFSASSETSASSVASFREAVSNLIALGEKKSWLRESAWWSLGLAIDALNASDVPWKAGALDATAECVFSENTAWSPEKVAITLKLQSINPDRNWRKLLCPTFKTPDLLASTNLLTLGRILKETGTEADSESVPKSAASSWKPQLHFVWSFILDQLLPGPNSTVFTKGSFQEFFRVVVDESLFSATSSQERKYSGFQVFQKALPRVTESIMPMLFTKNFMRSWINHLSHPDRYLHKVARQVATDIQAFVQKQPQLGFALILQLTGVNGSQQFDKLTKSRTVESILTSMDGDGIKSYISHLIAQVNPPTDQEDSDVQVINLRRAWIIDQLSALIRNGAVPKEDAWIMSILDWLTVNGLFIVKKKSEKSPFLGLHKIPSPPFSDLLRQQCRTRLLGCLADLSGQTRSLKLSDDRAIKCPAIASDGEFWVSKIITTIEQLKADPKRVTLLADSDEDDTTLHSKVKNTVGKLRGVSGAQSEAAKGVEFLLLGTLLLHYAEEQPDLDTATLEDCLDASTRMFFLNAKSKSKKLREEAETPEDAPLEPVDLMVDTIIGFLEKSTAYMRAIGNQVFSLLSSSVQGTTIDLILSQLERRDPSELARDGESGDGDTADEEAGSDSESEVSDDMGEESSDGEVDLELRHKIEEALRINGVVAATGDSDDDSEEEPMDDEQMLAVDEQLAQVFRMRESEKKGKKVDAQREATHFKNRVLDLVDTFAKKEPTSPHIIALLLPLVELSTGTSSDERHLTDKAKGILRSRIAKSKEGPSHANVEEVKLAMNQLHTRARKMHSPELLATLSQCSLYVTKVLIEADVQEAVLDAYRESLEDFTTRKNSALNNSFFLDAIRRYPSTMWMLRQDVLSLSSKAVNGYRRSQSLQLLQALVTRLPPATNQQETIDFMLSFRDVLVQSVTDACEEKIVMTPQQMKDLLKLGSFGVRQTQRVASEAEARKVWNPEAWGMIGQQLANSERFKGSVGLQKMCQKLSGSQTQPASAKRKAVTDTSGEAEVDPPKVKRKKTRN
;
A
#
# COMPACT_ATOMS: atom_id res chain seq x y z
N MET A 1 -8.54 -5.66 -67.87
CA MET A 1 -7.74 -5.52 -66.64
C MET A 1 -8.69 -5.43 -65.46
N SER A 2 -8.46 -6.18 -64.38
CA SER A 2 -9.34 -6.20 -63.19
C SER A 2 -9.41 -4.83 -62.50
N THR A 3 -10.61 -4.33 -62.21
CA THR A 3 -10.83 -3.02 -61.55
C THR A 3 -10.60 -3.05 -60.04
N THR A 4 -10.38 -4.24 -59.46
CA THR A 4 -10.27 -4.44 -58.00
C THR A 4 -8.85 -4.32 -57.45
N LEU A 5 -7.83 -4.23 -58.31
CA LEU A 5 -6.41 -4.22 -57.90
C LEU A 5 -6.07 -3.18 -56.79
N PRO A 6 -6.59 -1.94 -56.82
CA PRO A 6 -6.33 -0.96 -55.75
C PRO A 6 -6.86 -1.37 -54.37
N LEU A 7 -7.89 -2.22 -54.33
CA LEU A 7 -8.55 -2.65 -53.10
C LEU A 7 -7.71 -3.67 -52.30
N PHE A 8 -6.68 -4.27 -52.92
CA PHE A 8 -5.78 -5.23 -52.27
C PHE A 8 -4.66 -4.57 -51.46
N TRP A 9 -4.31 -3.30 -51.71
CA TRP A 9 -3.11 -2.67 -51.14
C TRP A 9 -3.14 -2.61 -49.62
N HIS A 10 -4.28 -2.22 -49.06
CA HIS A 10 -4.42 -2.05 -47.61
C HIS A 10 -4.65 -3.36 -46.85
N LEU A 11 -4.85 -4.50 -47.53
CA LEU A 11 -4.86 -5.83 -46.88
C LEU A 11 -3.50 -6.18 -46.26
N SER A 12 -2.42 -5.62 -46.79
CA SER A 12 -1.06 -5.82 -46.29
C SER A 12 -0.67 -4.88 -45.14
N SER A 13 -1.53 -3.93 -44.77
CA SER A 13 -1.22 -2.89 -43.78
C SER A 13 -0.88 -3.48 -42.40
N GLY A 14 0.06 -2.88 -41.68
CA GLY A 14 0.36 -3.23 -40.29
C GLY A 14 -0.80 -2.92 -39.32
N SER A 15 -1.69 -1.99 -39.69
CA SER A 15 -2.84 -1.59 -38.86
C SER A 15 -4.03 -2.54 -39.04
N THR A 16 -4.49 -3.16 -37.94
CA THR A 16 -5.67 -4.04 -37.92
C THR A 16 -6.91 -3.34 -38.48
N LYS A 17 -7.14 -2.07 -38.13
CA LYS A 17 -8.29 -1.29 -38.60
C LYS A 17 -8.27 -1.10 -40.12
N GLN A 18 -7.11 -0.79 -40.69
CA GLN A 18 -6.98 -0.60 -42.14
C GLN A 18 -7.14 -1.91 -42.90
N ARG A 19 -6.67 -3.05 -42.34
CA ARG A 19 -6.89 -4.36 -42.95
C ARG A 19 -8.37 -4.72 -42.99
N ILE A 20 -9.11 -4.52 -41.89
CA ILE A 20 -10.55 -4.79 -41.83
C ILE A 20 -11.31 -3.92 -42.84
N ASP A 21 -11.05 -2.61 -42.88
CA ASP A 21 -11.70 -1.69 -43.83
C ASP A 21 -11.41 -2.07 -45.30
N ALA A 22 -10.17 -2.47 -45.59
CA ALA A 22 -9.79 -2.96 -46.91
C ALA A 22 -10.50 -4.28 -47.28
N SER A 23 -10.61 -5.23 -46.35
CA SER A 23 -11.37 -6.48 -46.55
C SER A 23 -12.84 -6.18 -46.83
N VAL A 24 -13.47 -5.28 -46.07
CA VAL A 24 -14.87 -4.89 -46.27
C VAL A 24 -15.08 -4.26 -47.65
N LYS A 25 -14.20 -3.33 -48.05
CA LYS A 25 -14.28 -2.66 -49.36
C LYS A 25 -14.08 -3.64 -50.52
N LEU A 26 -13.10 -4.54 -50.41
CA LEU A 26 -12.84 -5.54 -51.43
C LEU A 26 -14.03 -6.51 -51.55
N VAL A 27 -14.50 -7.09 -50.45
CA VAL A 27 -15.61 -8.06 -50.46
C VAL A 27 -16.89 -7.40 -50.96
N GLY A 28 -17.20 -6.18 -50.50
CA GLY A 28 -18.39 -5.46 -50.95
C GLY A 28 -18.39 -5.14 -52.46
N ALA A 29 -17.23 -4.79 -53.03
CA ALA A 29 -17.11 -4.59 -54.47
C ALA A 29 -17.27 -5.90 -55.26
N LEU A 30 -16.67 -6.99 -54.78
CA LEU A 30 -16.77 -8.31 -55.42
C LEU A 30 -18.18 -8.88 -55.37
N GLU A 31 -18.90 -8.67 -54.28
CA GLU A 31 -20.31 -9.04 -54.14
C GLU A 31 -21.18 -8.32 -55.18
N GLN A 32 -20.97 -7.02 -55.38
CA GLN A 32 -21.67 -6.26 -56.43
C GLN A 32 -21.35 -6.77 -57.84
N PHE A 33 -20.10 -7.09 -58.14
CA PHE A 33 -19.72 -7.67 -59.43
C PHE A 33 -20.35 -9.05 -59.66
N GLN A 34 -20.44 -9.87 -58.61
CA GLN A 34 -21.08 -11.18 -58.71
C GLN A 34 -22.60 -11.07 -58.91
N VAL A 35 -23.27 -10.13 -58.24
CA VAL A 35 -24.72 -9.91 -58.42
C VAL A 35 -25.07 -9.45 -59.84
N GLN A 36 -24.17 -8.70 -60.48
CA GLN A 36 -24.37 -8.22 -61.86
C GLN A 36 -23.96 -9.24 -62.93
N PHE A 37 -23.38 -10.37 -62.53
CA PHE A 37 -22.88 -11.38 -63.46
C PHE A 37 -23.97 -12.38 -63.85
N VAL A 38 -24.05 -12.68 -65.16
CA VAL A 38 -24.92 -13.71 -65.71
C VAL A 38 -24.02 -14.86 -66.22
N PRO A 39 -24.17 -16.08 -65.67
CA PRO A 39 -23.39 -17.24 -66.11
C PRO A 39 -23.63 -17.55 -67.60
N LYS A 40 -22.58 -17.95 -68.31
CA LYS A 40 -22.68 -18.41 -69.70
C LYS A 40 -23.20 -19.85 -69.73
N ASP A 41 -24.09 -20.15 -70.67
CA ASP A 41 -24.65 -21.50 -70.86
C ASP A 41 -23.53 -22.47 -71.28
N PRO A 42 -23.30 -23.61 -70.59
CA PRO A 42 -22.19 -24.52 -70.90
C PRO A 42 -22.25 -25.13 -72.31
N LEU A 43 -23.37 -24.98 -73.02
CA LEU A 43 -23.56 -25.46 -74.39
C LEU A 43 -22.98 -24.53 -75.48
N GLU A 44 -22.60 -23.29 -75.16
CA GLU A 44 -22.00 -22.36 -76.15
C GLU A 44 -20.47 -22.42 -76.23
N VAL A 45 -19.80 -23.20 -75.37
CA VAL A 45 -18.33 -23.26 -75.29
C VAL A 45 -17.73 -24.39 -76.16
N SER A 46 -18.54 -25.33 -76.66
CA SER A 46 -18.06 -26.39 -77.57
C SER A 46 -17.98 -25.94 -79.05
N GLY A 47 -17.50 -24.73 -79.29
CA GLY A 47 -17.45 -24.10 -80.62
C GLY A 47 -16.12 -23.43 -80.99
N SER A 48 -15.03 -23.72 -80.28
CA SER A 48 -13.68 -23.31 -80.72
C SER A 48 -12.73 -24.48 -80.66
N ASP A 49 -12.37 -24.99 -81.85
CA ASP A 49 -11.33 -25.99 -82.08
C ASP A 49 -9.98 -25.49 -81.55
N ASP A 50 -9.42 -26.17 -80.55
CA ASP A 50 -7.98 -26.34 -80.41
C ASP A 50 -7.72 -27.65 -79.66
N GLU A 51 -7.39 -28.70 -80.42
CA GLU A 51 -6.96 -30.00 -79.89
C GLU A 51 -5.50 -29.87 -79.40
N GLY A 52 -5.29 -29.92 -78.09
CA GLY A 52 -3.98 -30.02 -77.45
C GLY A 52 -4.07 -30.77 -76.13
N GLU A 53 -3.41 -31.93 -76.05
CA GLU A 53 -3.43 -32.90 -74.95
C GLU A 53 -3.02 -32.33 -73.58
N GLY A 54 -3.83 -32.57 -72.54
CA GLY A 54 -3.47 -32.36 -71.13
C GLY A 54 -4.65 -32.45 -70.15
N ASP A 55 -4.85 -33.61 -69.52
CA ASP A 55 -5.96 -33.96 -68.62
C ASP A 55 -6.09 -33.12 -67.29
N ASP A 56 -5.37 -32.01 -67.13
CA ASP A 56 -5.29 -31.22 -65.87
C ASP A 56 -6.04 -29.85 -65.93
N GLU A 57 -6.53 -29.42 -67.10
CA GLU A 57 -7.18 -28.09 -67.27
C GLU A 57 -8.70 -28.06 -66.92
N THR A 58 -9.35 -29.22 -66.82
CA THR A 58 -10.83 -29.32 -66.76
C THR A 58 -11.48 -28.79 -65.47
N ARG A 59 -10.76 -28.65 -64.34
CA ARG A 59 -11.33 -28.17 -63.07
C ARG A 59 -11.19 -26.66 -62.86
N THR A 60 -10.20 -26.03 -63.50
CA THR A 60 -9.95 -24.59 -63.38
C THR A 60 -10.94 -23.75 -64.18
N ASP A 61 -11.55 -24.31 -65.20
CA ASP A 61 -12.48 -23.59 -66.07
C ASP A 61 -13.85 -23.40 -65.43
N GLN A 62 -14.27 -24.29 -64.52
CA GLN A 62 -15.60 -24.21 -63.89
C GLN A 62 -15.77 -23.01 -62.94
N ILE A 63 -14.70 -22.53 -62.29
CA ILE A 63 -14.81 -21.34 -61.42
C ILE A 63 -15.05 -20.08 -62.24
N ASP A 64 -14.50 -20.00 -63.45
CA ASP A 64 -14.64 -18.87 -64.37
C ASP A 64 -15.98 -18.86 -65.12
N VAL A 65 -16.67 -20.00 -65.17
CA VAL A 65 -18.03 -20.13 -65.73
C VAL A 65 -19.10 -19.52 -64.81
N LEU A 66 -18.97 -19.72 -63.49
CA LEU A 66 -19.99 -19.34 -62.50
C LEU A 66 -19.71 -18.02 -61.76
N ASN A 67 -18.54 -17.41 -61.99
CA ASN A 67 -18.13 -16.19 -61.29
C ASN A 67 -17.75 -15.09 -62.27
N ALA A 68 -18.00 -13.84 -61.86
CA ALA A 68 -17.45 -12.69 -62.56
C ALA A 68 -15.91 -12.79 -62.62
N HIS A 69 -15.30 -12.32 -63.71
CA HIS A 69 -13.85 -12.36 -63.88
C HIS A 69 -13.09 -11.74 -62.68
N ASP A 70 -13.58 -10.63 -62.13
CA ASP A 70 -12.98 -9.98 -60.95
C ASP A 70 -13.10 -10.85 -59.68
N VAL A 71 -14.15 -11.65 -59.55
CA VAL A 71 -14.38 -12.56 -58.41
C VAL A 71 -13.44 -13.76 -58.51
N SER A 72 -13.39 -14.44 -59.66
CA SER A 72 -12.43 -15.54 -59.89
C SER A 72 -10.98 -15.10 -59.73
N TYR A 73 -10.62 -13.94 -60.31
CA TYR A 73 -9.30 -13.34 -60.15
C TYR A 73 -8.98 -13.09 -58.69
N SER A 74 -9.93 -12.53 -57.94
CA SER A 74 -9.76 -12.20 -56.52
C SER A 74 -9.63 -13.44 -55.66
N ILE A 75 -10.40 -14.51 -55.88
CA ILE A 75 -10.25 -15.79 -55.16
C ILE A 75 -8.83 -16.34 -55.37
N ARG A 76 -8.37 -16.45 -56.63
CA ARG A 76 -7.03 -16.94 -56.95
C ARG A 76 -5.94 -16.05 -56.35
N ARG A 77 -6.13 -14.73 -56.37
CA ARG A 77 -5.18 -13.75 -55.78
C ARG A 77 -5.15 -13.81 -54.25
N LEU A 78 -6.31 -13.95 -53.61
CA LEU A 78 -6.41 -14.08 -52.15
C LEU A 78 -5.71 -15.36 -51.67
N ILE A 79 -5.95 -16.48 -52.34
CA ILE A 79 -5.30 -17.77 -52.05
C ILE A 79 -3.78 -17.69 -52.22
N ARG A 80 -3.29 -17.14 -53.35
CA ARG A 80 -1.84 -16.93 -53.56
C ARG A 80 -1.23 -15.97 -52.53
N GLY A 81 -1.99 -14.95 -52.10
CA GLY A 81 -1.59 -13.97 -51.10
C GLY A 81 -1.36 -14.56 -49.69
N LEU A 82 -1.90 -15.75 -49.40
CA LEU A 82 -1.71 -16.44 -48.13
C LEU A 82 -0.26 -16.91 -47.91
N ALA A 83 0.50 -17.14 -48.98
CA ALA A 83 1.93 -17.49 -48.94
C ALA A 83 2.86 -16.27 -48.87
N SER A 84 2.32 -15.08 -48.56
CA SER A 84 3.13 -13.87 -48.40
C SER A 84 4.12 -14.02 -47.23
N PRO A 85 5.38 -13.57 -47.36
CA PRO A 85 6.34 -13.54 -46.25
C PRO A 85 5.99 -12.52 -45.16
N ARG A 86 5.07 -11.58 -45.45
CA ARG A 86 4.62 -10.56 -44.51
C ARG A 86 3.45 -11.07 -43.68
N GLU A 87 3.62 -11.13 -42.36
CA GLU A 87 2.59 -11.59 -41.41
C GLU A 87 1.28 -10.81 -41.53
N SER A 88 1.36 -9.47 -41.59
CA SER A 88 0.18 -8.60 -41.75
C SER A 88 -0.60 -8.90 -43.03
N SER A 89 0.11 -9.26 -44.10
CA SER A 89 -0.49 -9.64 -45.38
C SER A 89 -1.23 -10.95 -45.24
N ARG A 90 -0.58 -12.00 -44.70
CA ARG A 90 -1.23 -13.31 -44.49
C ARG A 90 -2.56 -13.19 -43.75
N LEU A 91 -2.59 -12.39 -42.68
CA LEU A 91 -3.82 -12.13 -41.92
C LEU A 91 -4.88 -11.39 -42.73
N GLY A 92 -4.52 -10.32 -43.46
CA GLY A 92 -5.46 -9.57 -44.28
C GLY A 92 -6.05 -10.39 -45.44
N PHE A 93 -5.21 -11.16 -46.12
CA PHE A 93 -5.61 -12.08 -47.18
C PHE A 93 -6.51 -13.21 -46.65
N ALA A 94 -6.18 -13.80 -45.50
CA ALA A 94 -7.00 -14.84 -44.87
C ALA A 94 -8.38 -14.32 -44.47
N VAL A 95 -8.47 -13.17 -43.80
CA VAL A 95 -9.75 -12.56 -43.40
C VAL A 95 -10.61 -12.21 -44.61
N ALA A 96 -10.02 -11.60 -45.65
CA ALA A 96 -10.76 -11.28 -46.87
C ALA A 96 -11.24 -12.54 -47.60
N LEU A 97 -10.45 -13.62 -47.61
CA LEU A 97 -10.85 -14.91 -48.19
C LEU A 97 -11.99 -15.55 -47.40
N THR A 98 -11.90 -15.62 -46.06
CA THR A 98 -12.95 -16.17 -45.21
C THR A 98 -14.27 -15.44 -45.42
N GLU A 99 -14.24 -14.10 -45.44
CA GLU A 99 -15.44 -13.27 -45.59
C GLU A 99 -16.01 -13.31 -47.01
N LEU A 100 -15.16 -13.41 -48.04
CA LEU A 100 -15.63 -13.59 -49.40
C LEU A 100 -16.32 -14.95 -49.55
N LEU A 101 -15.69 -16.03 -49.07
CA LEU A 101 -16.24 -17.38 -49.15
C LEU A 101 -17.53 -17.55 -48.35
N SER A 102 -17.71 -16.82 -47.24
CA SER A 102 -18.93 -16.90 -46.42
C SER A 102 -20.16 -16.31 -47.12
N ARG A 103 -19.96 -15.41 -48.10
CA ARG A 103 -21.01 -14.71 -48.85
C ARG A 103 -21.22 -15.23 -50.27
N LEU A 104 -20.23 -15.91 -50.86
CA LEU A 104 -20.34 -16.47 -52.20
C LEU A 104 -20.98 -17.87 -52.18
N ASP A 105 -22.06 -18.04 -52.95
CA ASP A 105 -22.75 -19.32 -53.16
C ASP A 105 -22.38 -20.00 -54.52
N THR A 106 -21.29 -19.54 -55.14
CA THR A 106 -20.89 -19.87 -56.53
C THR A 106 -19.66 -20.76 -56.64
N VAL A 107 -19.13 -21.24 -55.52
CA VAL A 107 -17.93 -22.09 -55.45
C VAL A 107 -18.18 -23.29 -54.55
N THR A 108 -17.54 -24.42 -54.86
CA THR A 108 -17.56 -25.61 -54.01
C THR A 108 -16.34 -25.67 -53.09
N CYS A 109 -16.47 -26.41 -51.99
CA CYS A 109 -15.35 -26.72 -51.09
C CYS A 109 -14.20 -27.43 -51.84
N SER A 110 -14.53 -28.38 -52.72
CA SER A 110 -13.54 -29.11 -53.52
C SER A 110 -12.76 -28.21 -54.49
N GLN A 111 -13.42 -27.22 -55.11
CA GLN A 111 -12.75 -26.25 -55.99
C GLN A 111 -11.74 -25.40 -55.20
N ILE A 112 -12.14 -24.86 -54.04
CA ILE A 112 -11.25 -24.03 -53.23
C ILE A 112 -10.11 -24.85 -52.63
N LEU A 113 -10.35 -26.10 -52.20
CA LEU A 113 -9.30 -27.01 -51.73
C LEU A 113 -8.29 -27.34 -52.84
N ALA A 114 -8.75 -27.58 -54.07
CA ALA A 114 -7.88 -27.80 -55.22
C ALA A 114 -7.02 -26.57 -55.52
N LEU A 115 -7.62 -25.38 -55.56
CA LEU A 115 -6.90 -24.12 -55.77
C LEU A 115 -5.88 -23.84 -54.66
N LEU A 116 -6.23 -24.12 -53.40
CA LEU A 116 -5.32 -23.99 -52.27
C LEU A 116 -4.17 -24.98 -52.37
N THR A 117 -4.45 -26.23 -52.71
CA THR A 117 -3.43 -27.26 -52.88
C THR A 117 -2.47 -26.91 -54.00
N ASP A 118 -2.99 -26.47 -55.15
CA ASP A 118 -2.18 -26.04 -56.29
C ASP A 118 -1.29 -24.84 -55.96
N ALA A 119 -1.84 -23.80 -55.31
CA ALA A 119 -1.09 -22.63 -54.88
C ALA A 119 -0.05 -22.93 -53.78
N THR A 120 -0.15 -24.09 -53.12
CA THR A 120 0.76 -24.51 -52.04
C THR A 120 1.57 -25.77 -52.39
N LYS A 121 1.66 -26.13 -53.68
CA LYS A 121 2.54 -27.20 -54.16
C LYS A 121 4.01 -26.81 -53.91
N PRO A 122 4.87 -27.76 -53.50
CA PRO A 122 6.32 -27.50 -53.42
C PRO A 122 6.86 -27.15 -54.81
N GLN A 123 7.48 -25.98 -54.96
CA GLN A 123 8.07 -25.53 -56.22
C GLN A 123 9.61 -25.61 -56.13
N GLY A 124 10.22 -26.56 -56.82
CA GLY A 124 11.69 -26.67 -56.95
C GLY A 124 12.46 -26.66 -55.63
N SER A 125 13.67 -26.09 -55.63
CA SER A 125 14.52 -25.94 -54.43
C SER A 125 14.08 -24.76 -53.56
N MET A 126 12.98 -24.92 -52.81
CA MET A 126 12.47 -23.87 -51.90
C MET A 126 13.42 -23.62 -50.73
N THR A 127 13.57 -22.35 -50.34
CA THR A 127 14.25 -21.97 -49.09
C THR A 127 13.41 -22.34 -47.87
N GLY A 128 14.03 -22.45 -46.69
CA GLY A 128 13.31 -22.77 -45.44
C GLY A 128 12.23 -21.74 -45.06
N GLN A 129 12.41 -20.47 -45.47
CA GLN A 129 11.41 -19.42 -45.25
C GLN A 129 10.22 -19.57 -46.21
N GLU A 130 10.46 -19.88 -47.48
CA GLU A 130 9.39 -20.15 -48.45
C GLU A 130 8.60 -21.41 -48.08
N GLU A 131 9.28 -22.47 -47.60
CA GLU A 131 8.60 -23.67 -47.08
C GLU A 131 7.67 -23.29 -45.91
N ARG A 132 8.13 -22.44 -45.00
CA ARG A 132 7.35 -21.96 -43.85
C ARG A 132 6.13 -21.14 -44.29
N ASP A 133 6.30 -20.24 -45.25
CA ASP A 133 5.22 -19.37 -45.73
C ASP A 133 4.14 -20.17 -46.49
N VAL A 134 4.52 -21.18 -47.28
CA VAL A 134 3.58 -22.10 -47.95
C VAL A 134 2.81 -22.95 -46.94
N ILE A 135 3.49 -23.44 -45.90
CA ILE A 135 2.86 -24.20 -44.82
C ILE A 135 1.83 -23.35 -44.06
N PHE A 136 2.15 -22.08 -43.78
CA PHE A 136 1.18 -21.14 -43.21
C PHE A 136 0.02 -20.85 -44.15
N ALA A 137 0.28 -20.70 -45.45
CA ALA A 137 -0.75 -20.48 -46.44
C ALA A 137 -1.77 -21.62 -46.45
N ARG A 138 -1.29 -22.86 -46.38
CA ARG A 138 -2.14 -24.06 -46.32
C ARG A 138 -2.97 -24.10 -45.04
N LEU A 139 -2.38 -23.78 -43.88
CA LEU A 139 -3.14 -23.67 -42.62
C LEU A 139 -4.23 -22.61 -42.74
N PHE A 140 -3.87 -21.36 -43.07
CA PHE A 140 -4.83 -20.26 -43.12
C PHE A 140 -5.92 -20.47 -44.17
N GLY A 141 -5.59 -21.08 -45.31
CA GLY A 141 -6.57 -21.42 -46.34
C GLY A 141 -7.57 -22.46 -45.85
N LEU A 142 -7.11 -23.53 -45.19
CA LEU A 142 -7.99 -24.54 -44.59
C LEU A 142 -8.86 -23.93 -43.48
N THR A 143 -8.29 -23.10 -42.61
CA THR A 143 -9.03 -22.37 -41.58
C THR A 143 -10.07 -21.44 -42.18
N ALA A 144 -9.77 -20.74 -43.29
CA ALA A 144 -10.71 -19.88 -43.99
C ALA A 144 -11.90 -20.65 -44.59
N ILE A 145 -11.64 -21.84 -45.17
CA ILE A 145 -12.70 -22.75 -45.67
C ILE A 145 -13.62 -23.21 -44.52
N ILE A 146 -13.05 -23.48 -43.35
CA ILE A 146 -13.82 -23.90 -42.16
C ILE A 146 -14.65 -22.74 -41.60
N GLN A 147 -14.01 -21.60 -41.32
CA GLN A 147 -14.65 -20.44 -40.68
C GLN A 147 -15.67 -19.75 -41.58
N SER A 148 -15.53 -19.85 -42.91
CA SER A 148 -16.54 -19.36 -43.86
C SER A 148 -17.80 -20.23 -43.93
N GLY A 149 -17.79 -21.41 -43.28
CA GLY A 149 -18.88 -22.39 -43.35
C GLY A 149 -18.95 -23.15 -44.67
N LEU A 150 -18.04 -22.89 -45.63
CA LEU A 150 -18.04 -23.55 -46.94
C LEU A 150 -17.91 -25.08 -46.80
N ILE A 151 -17.15 -25.56 -45.81
CA ILE A 151 -16.91 -26.98 -45.57
C ILE A 151 -18.17 -27.79 -45.19
N VAL A 152 -19.24 -27.12 -44.74
CA VAL A 152 -20.53 -27.73 -44.33
C VAL A 152 -21.74 -27.08 -45.02
N ARG A 153 -21.51 -26.36 -46.13
CA ARG A 153 -22.57 -25.62 -46.82
C ARG A 153 -23.55 -26.56 -47.49
N THR A 154 -24.83 -26.41 -47.14
CA THR A 154 -25.95 -27.20 -47.69
C THR A 154 -26.58 -26.58 -48.93
N LYS A 155 -26.46 -25.26 -49.12
CA LYS A 155 -26.99 -24.58 -50.30
C LYS A 155 -26.27 -25.07 -51.56
N PRO A 156 -26.98 -25.60 -52.58
CA PRO A 156 -26.40 -25.99 -53.85
C PRO A 156 -26.05 -24.76 -54.69
N LEU A 157 -25.18 -24.94 -55.70
CA LEU A 157 -24.78 -23.83 -56.57
C LEU A 157 -25.97 -23.41 -57.48
N PRO A 158 -26.25 -22.10 -57.63
CA PRO A 158 -27.49 -21.60 -58.25
C PRO A 158 -27.62 -21.83 -59.77
N PHE A 159 -26.52 -22.11 -60.49
CA PHE A 159 -26.51 -22.17 -61.97
C PHE A 159 -25.75 -23.38 -62.54
N SER A 160 -25.58 -24.47 -61.78
CA SER A 160 -24.96 -25.68 -62.34
C SER A 160 -25.94 -26.39 -63.29
N ALA A 161 -25.43 -26.86 -64.45
CA ALA A 161 -26.20 -27.58 -65.48
C ALA A 161 -26.89 -28.86 -64.96
N SER A 162 -26.45 -29.35 -63.80
CA SER A 162 -27.11 -30.37 -63.00
C SER A 162 -27.56 -29.74 -61.69
N SER A 163 -28.87 -29.72 -61.44
CA SER A 163 -29.55 -29.16 -60.26
C SER A 163 -29.17 -29.80 -58.91
N GLU A 164 -28.07 -30.55 -58.85
CA GLU A 164 -27.63 -31.43 -57.76
C GLU A 164 -26.17 -31.19 -57.29
N THR A 165 -25.46 -30.19 -57.80
CA THR A 165 -24.05 -29.97 -57.41
C THR A 165 -23.97 -29.43 -55.97
N SER A 166 -23.68 -30.32 -55.02
CA SER A 166 -23.51 -29.99 -53.60
C SER A 166 -22.27 -29.13 -53.36
N ALA A 167 -22.41 -27.99 -52.67
CA ALA A 167 -21.29 -27.11 -52.34
C ALA A 167 -20.24 -27.78 -51.43
N SER A 168 -20.65 -28.77 -50.63
CA SER A 168 -19.78 -29.54 -49.76
C SER A 168 -20.16 -31.03 -49.73
N SER A 169 -19.16 -31.89 -49.54
CA SER A 169 -19.31 -33.35 -49.51
C SER A 169 -18.40 -34.00 -48.48
N VAL A 170 -18.69 -35.26 -48.10
CA VAL A 170 -17.82 -36.07 -47.22
C VAL A 170 -16.39 -36.14 -47.72
N ALA A 171 -16.20 -36.27 -49.04
CA ALA A 171 -14.88 -36.33 -49.65
C ALA A 171 -14.09 -35.03 -49.42
N SER A 172 -14.71 -33.87 -49.67
CA SER A 172 -14.07 -32.58 -49.42
C SER A 172 -13.79 -32.32 -47.93
N PHE A 173 -14.67 -32.79 -47.04
CA PHE A 173 -14.45 -32.72 -45.60
C PHE A 173 -13.28 -33.61 -45.15
N ARG A 174 -13.25 -34.87 -45.60
CA ARG A 174 -12.14 -35.81 -45.34
C ARG A 174 -10.81 -35.27 -45.85
N GLU A 175 -10.80 -34.68 -47.05
CA GLU A 175 -9.60 -34.07 -47.63
C GLU A 175 -9.09 -32.91 -46.77
N ALA A 176 -9.96 -32.02 -46.29
CA ALA A 176 -9.56 -30.93 -45.40
C ALA A 176 -9.00 -31.45 -44.05
N VAL A 177 -9.65 -32.45 -43.45
CA VAL A 177 -9.20 -33.09 -42.19
C VAL A 177 -7.84 -33.76 -42.37
N SER A 178 -7.68 -34.59 -43.41
CA SER A 178 -6.42 -35.28 -43.71
C SER A 178 -5.29 -34.28 -43.95
N ASN A 179 -5.56 -33.20 -44.70
CA ASN A 179 -4.60 -32.12 -44.92
C ASN A 179 -4.19 -31.40 -43.63
N LEU A 180 -5.11 -31.14 -42.71
CA LEU A 180 -4.79 -30.52 -41.41
C LEU A 180 -3.93 -31.44 -40.53
N ILE A 181 -4.24 -32.74 -40.48
CA ILE A 181 -3.46 -33.71 -39.72
C ILE A 181 -2.05 -33.83 -40.33
N ALA A 182 -1.95 -34.01 -41.64
CA ALA A 182 -0.67 -34.08 -42.34
C ALA A 182 0.18 -32.81 -42.12
N LEU A 183 -0.46 -31.64 -42.10
CA LEU A 183 0.20 -30.36 -41.83
C LEU A 183 0.73 -30.28 -40.39
N GLY A 184 -0.06 -30.74 -39.42
CA GLY A 184 0.32 -30.78 -38.01
C GLY A 184 1.45 -31.77 -37.71
N GLU A 185 1.47 -32.92 -38.41
CA GLU A 185 2.54 -33.90 -38.26
C GLU A 185 3.83 -33.54 -39.02
N LYS A 186 3.74 -32.66 -40.02
CA LYS A 186 4.92 -32.20 -40.77
C LYS A 186 5.88 -31.36 -39.91
N LYS A 187 5.38 -30.47 -39.05
CA LYS A 187 6.21 -29.59 -38.20
C LYS A 187 5.58 -29.41 -36.80
N SER A 188 6.33 -29.75 -35.75
CA SER A 188 5.86 -29.72 -34.35
C SER A 188 5.36 -28.34 -33.88
N TRP A 189 6.00 -27.24 -34.31
CA TRP A 189 5.61 -25.88 -33.89
C TRP A 189 4.26 -25.41 -34.45
N LEU A 190 3.73 -26.10 -35.48
CA LEU A 190 2.44 -25.81 -36.14
C LEU A 190 1.34 -26.77 -35.69
N ARG A 191 1.70 -27.91 -35.07
CA ARG A 191 0.77 -28.99 -34.69
C ARG A 191 -0.43 -28.45 -33.93
N GLU A 192 -0.19 -27.70 -32.86
CA GLU A 192 -1.24 -27.11 -32.03
C GLU A 192 -2.26 -26.30 -32.87
N SER A 193 -1.80 -25.44 -33.78
CA SER A 193 -2.67 -24.59 -34.61
C SER A 193 -3.44 -25.37 -35.68
N ALA A 194 -2.83 -26.40 -36.27
CA ALA A 194 -3.47 -27.26 -37.26
C ALA A 194 -4.57 -28.12 -36.63
N TRP A 195 -4.29 -28.74 -35.49
CA TRP A 195 -5.26 -29.54 -34.76
C TRP A 195 -6.35 -28.68 -34.08
N TRP A 196 -6.04 -27.44 -33.67
CA TRP A 196 -7.06 -26.50 -33.26
C TRP A 196 -8.03 -26.17 -34.40
N SER A 197 -7.53 -25.97 -35.62
CA SER A 197 -8.36 -25.78 -36.82
C SER A 197 -9.20 -27.02 -37.14
N LEU A 198 -8.66 -28.23 -36.92
CA LEU A 198 -9.43 -29.47 -37.00
C LEU A 198 -10.58 -29.47 -35.97
N GLY A 199 -10.31 -28.99 -34.76
CA GLY A 199 -11.34 -28.75 -33.74
C GLY A 199 -12.47 -27.85 -34.26
N LEU A 200 -12.15 -26.75 -34.96
CA LEU A 200 -13.16 -25.88 -35.57
C LEU A 200 -13.98 -26.59 -36.66
N ALA A 201 -13.34 -27.43 -37.48
CA ALA A 201 -14.05 -28.21 -38.50
C ALA A 201 -15.07 -29.16 -37.87
N ILE A 202 -14.71 -29.79 -36.74
CA ILE A 202 -15.61 -30.65 -35.98
C ILE A 202 -16.77 -29.85 -35.35
N ASP A 203 -16.53 -28.63 -34.85
CA ASP A 203 -17.61 -27.76 -34.36
C ASP A 203 -18.57 -27.37 -35.47
N ALA A 204 -18.03 -26.94 -36.61
CA ALA A 204 -18.83 -26.59 -37.79
C ALA A 204 -19.69 -27.78 -38.25
N LEU A 205 -19.11 -28.99 -38.29
CA LEU A 205 -19.84 -30.21 -38.60
C LEU A 205 -20.93 -30.52 -37.56
N ASN A 206 -20.62 -30.38 -36.27
CA ASN A 206 -21.55 -30.67 -35.18
C ASN A 206 -22.73 -29.68 -35.17
N ALA A 207 -22.50 -28.41 -35.47
CA ALA A 207 -23.54 -27.39 -35.58
C ALA A 207 -24.34 -27.46 -36.89
N SER A 208 -23.86 -28.20 -37.89
CA SER A 208 -24.51 -28.32 -39.20
C SER A 208 -25.57 -29.42 -39.26
N ASP A 209 -26.47 -29.25 -40.24
CA ASP A 209 -27.54 -30.18 -40.61
C ASP A 209 -27.23 -30.94 -41.92
N VAL A 210 -25.95 -31.10 -42.27
CA VAL A 210 -25.57 -31.82 -43.49
C VAL A 210 -26.01 -33.29 -43.43
N PRO A 211 -26.58 -33.85 -44.51
CA PRO A 211 -27.11 -35.23 -44.51
C PRO A 211 -26.02 -36.29 -44.30
N TRP A 212 -24.77 -35.92 -44.60
CA TRP A 212 -23.62 -36.80 -44.54
C TRP A 212 -22.78 -36.67 -43.26
N LYS A 213 -23.34 -36.00 -42.23
CA LYS A 213 -22.68 -35.74 -40.94
C LYS A 213 -22.09 -36.99 -40.29
N ALA A 214 -22.84 -38.09 -40.26
CA ALA A 214 -22.37 -39.36 -39.71
C ALA A 214 -21.14 -39.90 -40.45
N GLY A 215 -21.19 -39.90 -41.80
CA GLY A 215 -20.06 -40.33 -42.63
C GLY A 215 -18.82 -39.46 -42.49
N ALA A 216 -18.98 -38.14 -42.28
CA ALA A 216 -17.87 -37.24 -41.99
C ALA A 216 -17.26 -37.47 -40.59
N LEU A 217 -18.08 -37.80 -39.58
CA LEU A 217 -17.58 -38.20 -38.25
C LEU A 217 -16.80 -39.53 -38.32
N ASP A 218 -17.26 -40.49 -39.13
CA ASP A 218 -16.54 -41.74 -39.39
C ASP A 218 -15.20 -41.49 -40.09
N ALA A 219 -15.19 -40.68 -41.16
CA ALA A 219 -13.96 -40.30 -41.85
C ALA A 219 -12.97 -39.57 -40.93
N THR A 220 -13.47 -38.70 -40.03
CA THR A 220 -12.64 -38.03 -39.03
C THR A 220 -12.01 -39.04 -38.07
N ALA A 221 -12.80 -40.01 -37.57
CA ALA A 221 -12.29 -41.05 -36.69
C ALA A 221 -11.23 -41.93 -37.39
N GLU A 222 -11.43 -42.26 -38.66
CA GLU A 222 -10.45 -43.01 -39.45
C GLU A 222 -9.13 -42.22 -39.61
N CYS A 223 -9.19 -40.95 -40.00
CA CYS A 223 -8.01 -40.10 -40.15
C CYS A 223 -7.26 -39.88 -38.81
N VAL A 224 -7.99 -39.70 -37.70
CA VAL A 224 -7.38 -39.40 -36.39
C VAL A 224 -6.83 -40.64 -35.68
N PHE A 225 -7.48 -41.81 -35.81
CA PHE A 225 -7.13 -43.00 -35.03
C PHE A 225 -6.53 -44.14 -35.86
N SER A 226 -6.92 -44.31 -37.13
CA SER A 226 -6.41 -45.38 -38.00
C SER A 226 -5.22 -44.93 -38.84
N GLU A 227 -5.28 -43.74 -39.43
CA GLU A 227 -4.19 -43.20 -40.26
C GLU A 227 -3.07 -42.56 -39.41
N ASN A 228 -3.39 -42.04 -38.21
CA ASN A 228 -2.42 -41.49 -37.27
C ASN A 228 -2.41 -42.28 -35.96
N THR A 229 -1.33 -43.02 -35.70
CA THR A 229 -1.22 -43.90 -34.51
C THR A 229 -0.60 -43.20 -33.30
N ALA A 230 0.18 -42.13 -33.50
CA ALA A 230 0.84 -41.41 -32.41
C ALA A 230 -0.19 -40.70 -31.51
N TRP A 231 0.16 -40.56 -30.22
CA TRP A 231 -0.65 -39.82 -29.25
C TRP A 231 0.03 -38.51 -28.90
N SER A 232 -0.75 -37.42 -28.96
CA SER A 232 -0.31 -36.08 -28.62
C SER A 232 -1.36 -35.36 -27.76
N PRO A 233 -1.01 -34.27 -27.08
CA PRO A 233 -1.96 -33.42 -26.36
C PRO A 233 -3.15 -32.98 -27.24
N GLU A 234 -2.90 -32.67 -28.51
CA GLU A 234 -3.93 -32.28 -29.47
C GLU A 234 -4.90 -33.43 -29.77
N LYS A 235 -4.38 -34.63 -30.00
CA LYS A 235 -5.21 -35.82 -30.25
C LYS A 235 -6.07 -36.17 -29.04
N VAL A 236 -5.55 -35.98 -27.82
CA VAL A 236 -6.35 -36.11 -26.59
C VAL A 236 -7.52 -35.11 -26.61
N ALA A 237 -7.27 -33.84 -26.92
CA ALA A 237 -8.31 -32.81 -26.97
C ALA A 237 -9.41 -33.15 -27.99
N ILE A 238 -9.01 -33.55 -29.21
CA ILE A 238 -9.96 -33.96 -30.26
C ILE A 238 -10.72 -35.23 -29.87
N THR A 239 -10.07 -36.18 -29.19
CA THR A 239 -10.75 -37.40 -28.71
C THR A 239 -11.83 -37.05 -27.69
N LEU A 240 -11.51 -36.23 -26.69
CA LEU A 240 -12.48 -35.77 -25.67
C LEU A 240 -13.69 -35.07 -26.31
N LYS A 241 -13.44 -34.30 -27.39
CA LYS A 241 -14.47 -33.62 -28.16
C LYS A 241 -15.34 -34.57 -28.98
N LEU A 242 -14.74 -35.54 -29.67
CA LEU A 242 -15.50 -36.52 -30.44
C LEU A 242 -16.31 -37.45 -29.51
N GLN A 243 -15.80 -37.76 -28.32
CA GLN A 243 -16.52 -38.52 -27.29
C GLN A 243 -17.77 -37.82 -26.76
N SER A 244 -17.78 -36.48 -26.71
CA SER A 244 -18.98 -35.73 -26.34
C SER A 244 -20.00 -35.64 -27.48
N ILE A 245 -19.53 -35.57 -28.74
CA ILE A 245 -20.39 -35.47 -29.93
C ILE A 245 -21.00 -36.82 -30.32
N ASN A 246 -20.26 -37.93 -30.19
CA ASN A 246 -20.72 -39.27 -30.54
C ASN A 246 -20.41 -40.29 -29.42
N PRO A 247 -21.22 -40.32 -28.35
CA PRO A 247 -21.00 -41.23 -27.21
C PRO A 247 -21.16 -42.72 -27.56
N ASP A 248 -22.05 -43.06 -28.51
CA ASP A 248 -22.43 -44.43 -28.84
C ASP A 248 -21.40 -45.18 -29.70
N ARG A 249 -20.37 -44.50 -30.20
CA ARG A 249 -19.27 -45.11 -30.96
C ARG A 249 -18.50 -46.11 -30.08
N ASN A 250 -18.00 -47.18 -30.70
CA ASN A 250 -17.14 -48.16 -30.01
C ASN A 250 -15.72 -47.61 -29.76
N TRP A 251 -15.59 -46.74 -28.77
CA TRP A 251 -14.35 -46.10 -28.35
C TRP A 251 -13.27 -47.08 -27.90
N ARG A 252 -13.66 -48.24 -27.34
CA ARG A 252 -12.71 -49.27 -26.90
C ARG A 252 -11.83 -49.76 -28.06
N LYS A 253 -12.40 -49.95 -29.25
CA LYS A 253 -11.64 -50.40 -30.44
C LYS A 253 -10.62 -49.36 -30.89
N LEU A 254 -10.91 -48.06 -30.73
CA LEU A 254 -10.07 -46.96 -31.23
C LEU A 254 -8.97 -46.55 -30.26
N LEU A 255 -9.18 -46.75 -28.95
CA LEU A 255 -8.26 -46.26 -27.91
C LEU A 255 -7.30 -47.33 -27.38
N CYS A 256 -7.61 -48.61 -27.56
CA CYS A 256 -6.72 -49.71 -27.24
C CYS A 256 -5.60 -49.86 -28.31
N PRO A 257 -4.37 -50.28 -27.93
CA PRO A 257 -3.94 -50.70 -26.60
C PRO A 257 -3.45 -49.57 -25.68
N THR A 258 -3.36 -48.32 -26.17
CA THR A 258 -2.77 -47.21 -25.41
C THR A 258 -3.54 -46.89 -24.13
N PHE A 259 -4.89 -46.89 -24.21
CA PHE A 259 -5.77 -46.68 -23.07
C PHE A 259 -6.54 -47.96 -22.74
N LYS A 260 -6.63 -48.28 -21.44
CA LYS A 260 -7.24 -49.52 -20.94
C LYS A 260 -8.76 -49.46 -20.96
N THR A 261 -9.31 -48.27 -20.72
CA THR A 261 -10.75 -47.99 -20.70
C THR A 261 -11.11 -46.98 -21.79
N PRO A 262 -12.35 -47.01 -22.31
CA PRO A 262 -12.79 -46.05 -23.32
C PRO A 262 -12.88 -44.62 -22.78
N ASP A 263 -13.06 -44.43 -21.47
CA ASP A 263 -13.02 -43.11 -20.85
C ASP A 263 -11.56 -42.67 -20.61
N LEU A 264 -11.12 -41.61 -21.31
CA LEU A 264 -9.75 -41.08 -21.21
C LEU A 264 -9.42 -40.55 -19.81
N LEU A 265 -10.41 -40.06 -19.06
CA LEU A 265 -10.22 -39.44 -17.75
C LEU A 265 -10.40 -40.43 -16.59
N ALA A 266 -10.60 -41.72 -16.89
CA ALA A 266 -10.64 -42.78 -15.89
C ALA A 266 -9.30 -42.92 -15.16
N SER A 267 -9.33 -43.23 -13.86
CA SER A 267 -8.13 -43.33 -13.02
C SER A 267 -7.06 -44.28 -13.58
N THR A 268 -7.47 -45.36 -14.26
CA THR A 268 -6.54 -46.32 -14.89
C THR A 268 -5.74 -45.76 -16.06
N ASN A 269 -6.18 -44.65 -16.66
CA ASN A 269 -5.58 -44.03 -17.83
C ASN A 269 -4.71 -42.80 -17.48
N LEU A 270 -4.82 -42.27 -16.25
CA LEU A 270 -4.19 -41.01 -15.85
C LEU A 270 -2.66 -41.01 -15.95
N LEU A 271 -1.99 -42.13 -15.64
CA LEU A 271 -0.53 -42.26 -15.80
C LEU A 271 -0.09 -42.18 -17.28
N THR A 272 -0.89 -42.73 -18.19
CA THR A 272 -0.62 -42.65 -19.63
C THR A 272 -0.90 -41.23 -20.13
N LEU A 273 -2.00 -40.63 -19.67
CA LEU A 273 -2.36 -39.25 -19.98
C LEU A 273 -1.31 -38.25 -19.50
N GLY A 274 -0.83 -38.40 -18.26
CA GLY A 274 0.24 -37.58 -17.69
C GLY A 274 1.53 -37.64 -18.49
N ARG A 275 1.89 -38.82 -19.02
CA ARG A 275 3.05 -38.98 -19.92
C ARG A 275 2.86 -38.25 -21.25
N ILE A 276 1.68 -38.34 -21.87
CA ILE A 276 1.37 -37.65 -23.13
C ILE A 276 1.40 -36.12 -22.94
N LEU A 277 0.85 -35.62 -21.83
CA LEU A 277 0.77 -34.19 -21.53
C LEU A 277 2.08 -33.58 -21.03
N LYS A 278 3.07 -34.39 -20.65
CA LYS A 278 4.40 -33.93 -20.20
C LYS A 278 5.27 -33.42 -21.36
N GLU A 279 4.82 -33.57 -22.61
CA GLU A 279 5.52 -33.20 -23.84
C GLU A 279 6.98 -33.69 -23.91
N THR A 280 7.30 -34.80 -23.24
CA THR A 280 8.57 -35.50 -23.49
C THR A 280 8.47 -36.12 -24.87
N GLY A 281 9.36 -35.73 -25.80
CA GLY A 281 9.68 -36.59 -26.94
C GLY A 281 9.87 -37.99 -26.39
N THR A 282 9.12 -38.95 -26.93
CA THR A 282 9.04 -40.32 -26.40
C THR A 282 10.44 -40.93 -26.38
N GLU A 283 11.10 -40.94 -25.23
CA GLU A 283 12.04 -42.00 -24.89
C GLU A 283 11.19 -43.22 -24.56
N ALA A 284 10.72 -43.89 -25.61
CA ALA A 284 10.35 -45.28 -25.52
C ALA A 284 11.61 -46.09 -25.85
N ASP A 285 11.97 -46.98 -24.93
CA ASP A 285 13.10 -47.91 -24.93
C ASP A 285 12.97 -49.00 -26.03
N SER A 286 12.62 -48.59 -27.25
CA SER A 286 12.48 -49.44 -28.42
C SER A 286 13.27 -48.83 -29.57
N GLU A 287 14.32 -49.52 -30.01
CA GLU A 287 15.33 -49.12 -31.01
C GLU A 287 14.80 -48.83 -32.45
N SER A 288 13.56 -48.38 -32.64
CA SER A 288 12.98 -48.29 -34.00
C SER A 288 12.08 -47.09 -34.32
N VAL A 289 12.14 -45.98 -33.56
CA VAL A 289 11.39 -44.75 -33.92
C VAL A 289 12.32 -43.54 -34.06
N PRO A 290 12.23 -42.74 -35.15
CA PRO A 290 13.08 -41.57 -35.33
C PRO A 290 12.85 -40.55 -34.21
N LYS A 291 13.95 -40.00 -33.68
CA LYS A 291 13.97 -38.91 -32.68
C LYS A 291 13.05 -37.77 -33.14
N SER A 292 11.87 -37.65 -32.54
CA SER A 292 11.00 -36.48 -32.72
C SER A 292 11.65 -35.28 -32.02
N ALA A 293 12.01 -34.25 -32.79
CA ALA A 293 12.64 -33.02 -32.29
C ALA A 293 11.83 -32.42 -31.12
N ALA A 294 12.54 -32.02 -30.06
CA ALA A 294 11.99 -31.38 -28.87
C ALA A 294 10.96 -30.29 -29.23
N SER A 295 9.78 -30.31 -28.61
CA SER A 295 8.82 -29.21 -28.76
C SER A 295 9.48 -27.93 -28.24
N SER A 296 9.43 -26.87 -29.04
CA SER A 296 9.84 -25.54 -28.60
C SER A 296 8.86 -25.11 -27.51
N TRP A 297 9.31 -25.04 -26.26
CA TRP A 297 8.48 -24.59 -25.15
C TRP A 297 7.88 -23.21 -25.46
N LYS A 298 6.59 -23.04 -25.14
CA LYS A 298 5.86 -21.78 -25.25
C LYS A 298 5.27 -21.41 -23.89
N PRO A 299 5.25 -20.12 -23.51
CA PRO A 299 4.62 -19.67 -22.26
C PRO A 299 3.10 -19.85 -22.21
N GLN A 300 2.43 -20.16 -23.32
CA GLN A 300 0.99 -20.33 -23.37
C GLN A 300 0.62 -21.78 -23.07
N LEU A 301 -0.30 -21.99 -22.13
CA LEU A 301 -0.82 -23.30 -21.81
C LEU A 301 -1.57 -23.92 -23.01
N HIS A 302 -1.18 -25.13 -23.38
CA HIS A 302 -1.77 -25.88 -24.49
C HIS A 302 -3.30 -26.00 -24.35
N PHE A 303 -4.04 -25.87 -25.47
CA PHE A 303 -5.51 -25.79 -25.43
C PHE A 303 -6.20 -27.03 -24.84
N VAL A 304 -5.55 -28.21 -24.88
CA VAL A 304 -6.02 -29.48 -24.29
C VAL A 304 -6.49 -29.34 -22.85
N TRP A 305 -5.82 -28.51 -22.05
CA TRP A 305 -6.14 -28.32 -20.64
C TRP A 305 -7.52 -27.71 -20.46
N SER A 306 -7.97 -26.87 -21.40
CA SER A 306 -9.32 -26.30 -21.34
C SER A 306 -10.37 -27.40 -21.56
N PHE A 307 -10.16 -28.29 -22.54
CA PHE A 307 -11.05 -29.43 -22.80
C PHE A 307 -11.10 -30.43 -21.63
N ILE A 308 -9.96 -30.70 -21.01
CA ILE A 308 -9.90 -31.58 -19.83
C ILE A 308 -10.64 -30.95 -18.65
N LEU A 309 -10.35 -29.67 -18.35
CA LEU A 309 -11.01 -28.96 -17.25
C LEU A 309 -12.49 -28.75 -17.50
N ASP A 310 -12.96 -28.62 -18.75
CA ASP A 310 -14.39 -28.52 -19.06
C ASP A 310 -15.16 -29.82 -18.74
N GLN A 311 -14.48 -30.98 -18.76
CA GLN A 311 -15.09 -32.27 -18.39
C GLN A 311 -14.93 -32.62 -16.89
N LEU A 312 -13.84 -32.19 -16.25
CA LEU A 312 -13.57 -32.46 -14.83
C LEU A 312 -14.16 -31.40 -13.89
N LEU A 313 -14.20 -30.15 -14.33
CA LEU A 313 -14.71 -28.99 -13.60
C LEU A 313 -15.68 -28.22 -14.51
N PRO A 314 -16.84 -28.80 -14.85
CA PRO A 314 -17.85 -28.12 -15.66
C PRO A 314 -18.24 -26.82 -14.97
N GLY A 315 -18.24 -25.71 -15.72
CA GLY A 315 -18.63 -24.40 -15.17
C GLY A 315 -20.08 -24.39 -14.67
N PRO A 316 -20.49 -23.39 -13.85
CA PRO A 316 -21.80 -23.36 -13.20
C PRO A 316 -23.00 -23.38 -14.15
N ASN A 317 -22.79 -23.03 -15.43
CA ASN A 317 -23.82 -23.02 -16.49
C ASN A 317 -23.69 -24.21 -17.47
N SER A 318 -22.85 -25.20 -17.17
CA SER A 318 -22.60 -26.34 -18.06
C SER A 318 -23.62 -27.46 -17.84
N THR A 319 -24.13 -28.03 -18.92
CA THR A 319 -25.02 -29.21 -18.91
C THR A 319 -24.25 -30.54 -18.87
N VAL A 320 -22.92 -30.49 -18.76
CA VAL A 320 -22.03 -31.67 -18.80
C VAL A 320 -21.82 -32.20 -17.39
N PHE A 321 -22.12 -33.49 -17.18
CA PHE A 321 -21.80 -34.18 -15.93
C PHE A 321 -20.30 -34.42 -15.78
N THR A 322 -19.80 -34.31 -14.56
CA THR A 322 -18.40 -34.55 -14.21
C THR A 322 -17.98 -35.97 -14.58
N LYS A 323 -16.93 -36.10 -15.39
CA LYS A 323 -16.37 -37.42 -15.78
C LYS A 323 -15.03 -37.64 -15.09
N GLY A 324 -14.92 -38.73 -14.33
CA GLY A 324 -13.69 -39.08 -13.62
C GLY A 324 -13.51 -38.36 -12.27
N SER A 325 -12.38 -38.59 -11.61
CA SER A 325 -12.04 -37.97 -10.32
C SER A 325 -11.07 -36.81 -10.54
N PHE A 326 -11.51 -35.58 -10.26
CA PHE A 326 -10.64 -34.40 -10.33
C PHE A 326 -9.45 -34.50 -9.35
N GLN A 327 -9.68 -35.02 -8.14
CA GLN A 327 -8.63 -35.21 -7.15
C GLN A 327 -7.50 -36.09 -7.69
N GLU A 328 -7.87 -37.24 -8.26
CA GLU A 328 -6.89 -38.20 -8.77
C GLU A 328 -6.22 -37.68 -10.04
N PHE A 329 -6.97 -36.98 -10.90
CA PHE A 329 -6.40 -36.30 -12.06
C PHE A 329 -5.36 -35.25 -11.65
N PHE A 330 -5.71 -34.34 -10.74
CA PHE A 330 -4.82 -33.26 -10.32
C PHE A 330 -3.58 -33.83 -9.62
N ARG A 331 -3.74 -34.86 -8.77
CA ARG A 331 -2.62 -35.56 -8.15
C ARG A 331 -1.68 -36.21 -9.17
N VAL A 332 -2.19 -37.05 -10.06
CA VAL A 332 -1.34 -37.86 -10.97
C VAL A 332 -0.79 -37.05 -12.14
N VAL A 333 -1.63 -36.20 -12.76
CA VAL A 333 -1.32 -35.51 -14.02
C VAL A 333 -0.70 -34.13 -13.81
N VAL A 334 -0.97 -33.48 -12.68
CA VAL A 334 -0.44 -32.14 -12.38
C VAL A 334 0.61 -32.20 -11.27
N ASP A 335 0.27 -32.70 -10.08
CA ASP A 335 1.16 -32.68 -8.91
C ASP A 335 2.39 -33.59 -9.10
N GLU A 336 2.17 -34.87 -9.37
CA GLU A 336 3.23 -35.88 -9.52
C GLU A 336 3.96 -35.79 -10.87
N SER A 337 3.40 -35.08 -11.86
CA SER A 337 3.99 -34.95 -13.20
C SER A 337 4.65 -33.60 -13.46
N LEU A 338 3.95 -32.48 -13.24
CA LEU A 338 4.43 -31.11 -13.54
C LEU A 338 5.18 -30.46 -12.38
N PHE A 339 4.84 -30.83 -11.14
CA PHE A 339 5.48 -30.33 -9.92
C PHE A 339 6.46 -31.34 -9.30
N SER A 340 6.80 -32.43 -9.99
CA SER A 340 7.78 -33.40 -9.50
C SER A 340 9.13 -32.73 -9.20
N ALA A 341 9.91 -33.31 -8.27
CA ALA A 341 11.24 -32.78 -7.93
C ALA A 341 12.16 -32.67 -9.16
N THR A 342 12.04 -33.63 -10.09
CA THR A 342 12.78 -33.72 -11.36
C THR A 342 12.18 -32.89 -12.51
N SER A 343 11.09 -32.15 -12.27
CA SER A 343 10.46 -31.34 -13.32
C SER A 343 11.19 -30.03 -13.56
N SER A 344 11.33 -29.67 -14.84
CA SER A 344 11.94 -28.42 -15.26
C SER A 344 11.10 -27.21 -14.85
N GLN A 345 11.70 -26.01 -14.88
CA GLN A 345 11.02 -24.78 -14.47
C GLN A 345 9.86 -24.44 -15.41
N GLU A 346 9.99 -24.76 -16.70
CA GLU A 346 8.94 -24.62 -17.72
C GLU A 346 7.70 -25.48 -17.42
N ARG A 347 7.90 -26.69 -16.90
CA ARG A 347 6.83 -27.61 -16.52
C ARG A 347 6.11 -27.13 -15.27
N LYS A 348 6.86 -26.70 -14.26
CA LYS A 348 6.30 -26.09 -13.04
C LYS A 348 5.52 -24.82 -13.37
N TYR A 349 6.02 -24.00 -14.29
CA TYR A 349 5.28 -22.83 -14.81
C TYR A 349 3.94 -23.23 -15.43
N SER A 350 3.93 -24.27 -16.26
CA SER A 350 2.70 -24.81 -16.85
C SER A 350 1.74 -25.34 -15.78
N GLY A 351 2.26 -26.01 -14.75
CA GLY A 351 1.49 -26.45 -13.59
C GLY A 351 0.80 -25.28 -12.86
N PHE A 352 1.50 -24.16 -12.67
CA PHE A 352 0.89 -22.95 -12.10
C PHE A 352 -0.22 -22.39 -12.99
N GLN A 353 -0.05 -22.38 -14.31
CA GLN A 353 -1.11 -21.96 -15.23
C GLN A 353 -2.34 -22.88 -15.18
N VAL A 354 -2.14 -24.20 -15.01
CA VAL A 354 -3.25 -25.16 -14.81
C VAL A 354 -4.00 -24.83 -13.52
N PHE A 355 -3.28 -24.57 -12.41
CA PHE A 355 -3.89 -24.13 -11.15
C PHE A 355 -4.71 -22.84 -11.35
N GLN A 356 -4.14 -21.82 -12.00
CA GLN A 356 -4.81 -20.54 -12.27
C GLN A 356 -6.09 -20.70 -13.11
N LYS A 357 -6.11 -21.66 -14.06
CA LYS A 357 -7.32 -21.97 -14.83
C LYS A 357 -8.35 -22.79 -14.06
N ALA A 358 -7.91 -23.64 -13.13
CA ALA A 358 -8.80 -24.49 -12.33
C ALA A 358 -9.45 -23.72 -11.17
N LEU A 359 -8.72 -22.79 -10.52
CA LEU A 359 -9.19 -22.06 -9.33
C LEU A 359 -10.56 -21.36 -9.50
N PRO A 360 -10.88 -20.67 -10.62
CA PRO A 360 -12.19 -20.05 -10.79
C PRO A 360 -13.35 -21.03 -11.00
N ARG A 361 -13.06 -22.33 -11.17
CA ARG A 361 -14.03 -23.38 -11.52
C ARG A 361 -14.33 -24.32 -10.37
N VAL A 362 -13.61 -24.24 -9.25
CA VAL A 362 -13.81 -25.14 -8.11
C VAL A 362 -14.94 -24.68 -7.19
N THR A 363 -15.62 -25.67 -6.59
CA THR A 363 -16.57 -25.48 -5.49
C THR A 363 -15.86 -25.69 -4.15
N GLU A 364 -16.55 -25.38 -3.04
CA GLU A 364 -16.03 -25.57 -1.68
C GLU A 364 -15.49 -26.99 -1.41
N SER A 365 -16.17 -28.01 -1.94
CA SER A 365 -15.79 -29.41 -1.78
C SER A 365 -14.55 -29.83 -2.60
N ILE A 366 -14.36 -29.22 -3.77
CA ILE A 366 -13.29 -29.59 -4.71
C ILE A 366 -12.04 -28.74 -4.48
N MET A 367 -12.20 -27.51 -3.99
CA MET A 367 -11.11 -26.56 -3.79
C MET A 367 -9.91 -27.16 -3.03
N PRO A 368 -10.08 -27.89 -1.91
CA PRO A 368 -8.97 -28.51 -1.18
C PRO A 368 -8.08 -29.41 -2.05
N MET A 369 -8.65 -30.02 -3.09
CA MET A 369 -7.95 -30.94 -3.98
C MET A 369 -6.91 -30.24 -4.87
N LEU A 370 -6.93 -28.90 -4.97
CA LEU A 370 -5.90 -28.12 -5.69
C LEU A 370 -4.60 -27.94 -4.88
N PHE A 371 -4.67 -28.03 -3.55
CA PHE A 371 -3.55 -27.72 -2.65
C PHE A 371 -2.77 -28.99 -2.28
N THR A 372 -2.25 -29.65 -3.31
CA THR A 372 -1.49 -30.89 -3.20
C THR A 372 -0.06 -30.67 -2.72
N LYS A 373 0.60 -31.75 -2.28
CA LYS A 373 1.91 -31.72 -1.62
C LYS A 373 3.01 -31.07 -2.48
N ASN A 374 3.18 -31.48 -3.74
CA ASN A 374 4.27 -30.97 -4.57
C ASN A 374 3.99 -29.55 -5.08
N PHE A 375 2.73 -29.22 -5.35
CA PHE A 375 2.27 -27.87 -5.64
C PHE A 375 2.61 -26.93 -4.48
N MET A 376 2.18 -27.24 -3.26
CA MET A 376 2.44 -26.39 -2.09
C MET A 376 3.92 -26.20 -1.83
N ARG A 377 4.71 -27.28 -1.87
CA ARG A 377 6.17 -27.21 -1.75
C ARG A 377 6.80 -26.32 -2.81
N SER A 378 6.39 -26.46 -4.07
CA SER A 378 6.92 -25.66 -5.18
C SER A 378 6.50 -24.19 -5.05
N TRP A 379 5.26 -23.93 -4.69
CA TRP A 379 4.73 -22.59 -4.53
C TRP A 379 5.40 -21.84 -3.39
N ILE A 380 5.51 -22.47 -2.23
CA ILE A 380 6.21 -21.94 -1.05
C ILE A 380 7.67 -21.61 -1.37
N ASN A 381 8.42 -22.55 -1.97
CA ASN A 381 9.83 -22.36 -2.34
C ASN A 381 10.04 -21.23 -3.36
N HIS A 382 9.12 -21.07 -4.32
CA HIS A 382 9.22 -20.01 -5.30
C HIS A 382 8.72 -18.65 -4.79
N LEU A 383 7.90 -18.61 -3.72
CA LEU A 383 7.52 -17.36 -3.05
C LEU A 383 8.62 -16.83 -2.13
N SER A 384 9.37 -17.69 -1.45
CA SER A 384 10.28 -17.30 -0.35
C SER A 384 11.39 -16.31 -0.74
N HIS A 385 11.86 -16.34 -1.99
CA HIS A 385 12.90 -15.42 -2.48
C HIS A 385 12.58 -14.83 -3.86
N PRO A 386 12.79 -13.52 -4.06
CA PRO A 386 12.47 -12.83 -5.32
C PRO A 386 13.36 -13.26 -6.50
N ASP A 387 14.56 -13.78 -6.23
CA ASP A 387 15.51 -14.22 -7.27
C ASP A 387 15.17 -15.59 -7.88
N ARG A 388 14.18 -16.30 -7.32
CA ARG A 388 13.71 -17.57 -7.88
C ARG A 388 13.03 -17.31 -9.23
N TYR A 389 13.39 -18.10 -10.24
CA TYR A 389 12.90 -17.92 -11.63
C TYR A 389 11.36 -17.85 -11.75
N LEU A 390 10.64 -18.68 -10.98
CA LEU A 390 9.18 -18.74 -10.99
C LEU A 390 8.51 -17.83 -9.93
N HIS A 391 9.27 -16.94 -9.28
CA HIS A 391 8.71 -16.06 -8.25
C HIS A 391 7.56 -15.20 -8.78
N LYS A 392 7.66 -14.69 -10.01
CA LYS A 392 6.62 -13.86 -10.63
C LYS A 392 5.28 -14.60 -10.77
N VAL A 393 5.31 -15.85 -11.24
CA VAL A 393 4.07 -16.65 -11.39
C VAL A 393 3.55 -17.11 -10.03
N ALA A 394 4.43 -17.47 -9.10
CA ALA A 394 4.06 -17.82 -7.74
C ALA A 394 3.34 -16.66 -7.01
N ARG A 395 3.85 -15.42 -7.18
CA ARG A 395 3.21 -14.21 -6.66
C ARG A 395 1.89 -13.88 -7.36
N GLN A 396 1.80 -14.16 -8.67
CA GLN A 396 0.52 -14.05 -9.39
C GLN A 396 -0.51 -15.02 -8.82
N VAL A 397 -0.13 -16.27 -8.51
CA VAL A 397 -1.02 -17.24 -7.86
C VAL A 397 -1.55 -16.74 -6.50
N ALA A 398 -0.69 -16.13 -5.67
CA ALA A 398 -1.14 -15.50 -4.42
C ALA A 398 -2.16 -14.37 -4.66
N THR A 399 -1.93 -13.56 -5.70
CA THR A 399 -2.84 -12.48 -6.13
C THR A 399 -4.17 -13.03 -6.64
N ASP A 400 -4.13 -14.14 -7.40
CA ASP A 400 -5.32 -14.79 -7.94
C ASP A 400 -6.17 -15.42 -6.83
N ILE A 401 -5.54 -16.01 -5.80
CA ILE A 401 -6.22 -16.52 -4.60
C ILE A 401 -6.90 -15.38 -3.84
N GLN A 402 -6.21 -14.24 -3.65
CA GLN A 402 -6.82 -13.06 -3.04
C GLN A 402 -8.04 -12.58 -3.85
N ALA A 403 -7.90 -12.44 -5.17
CA ALA A 403 -8.99 -12.02 -6.05
C ALA A 403 -10.17 -13.02 -6.07
N PHE A 404 -9.88 -14.31 -5.87
CA PHE A 404 -10.88 -15.35 -5.74
C PHE A 404 -11.69 -15.21 -4.44
N VAL A 405 -11.01 -15.02 -3.30
CA VAL A 405 -11.69 -14.77 -2.00
C VAL A 405 -12.50 -13.48 -2.02
N GLN A 406 -11.99 -12.41 -2.64
CA GLN A 406 -12.76 -11.16 -2.78
C GLN A 406 -14.09 -11.35 -3.53
N LYS A 407 -14.16 -12.30 -4.48
CA LYS A 407 -15.40 -12.65 -5.18
C LYS A 407 -16.28 -13.63 -4.39
N GLN A 408 -15.69 -14.45 -3.54
CA GLN A 408 -16.34 -15.50 -2.75
C GLN A 408 -15.81 -15.52 -1.31
N PRO A 409 -16.16 -14.52 -0.45
CA PRO A 409 -15.60 -14.37 0.90
C PRO A 409 -15.79 -15.61 1.78
N GLN A 410 -16.89 -16.35 1.59
CA GLN A 410 -17.22 -17.56 2.34
C GLN A 410 -16.17 -18.69 2.20
N LEU A 411 -15.39 -18.71 1.10
CA LEU A 411 -14.36 -19.72 0.87
C LEU A 411 -13.01 -19.37 1.52
N GLY A 412 -12.86 -18.16 2.08
CA GLY A 412 -11.60 -17.71 2.66
C GLY A 412 -11.13 -18.61 3.81
N PHE A 413 -12.04 -19.04 4.69
CA PHE A 413 -11.71 -19.96 5.79
C PHE A 413 -11.18 -21.31 5.28
N ALA A 414 -11.88 -21.93 4.32
CA ALA A 414 -11.47 -23.20 3.72
C ALA A 414 -10.10 -23.11 3.03
N LEU A 415 -9.78 -21.96 2.42
CA LEU A 415 -8.46 -21.69 1.85
C LEU A 415 -7.37 -21.57 2.92
N ILE A 416 -7.62 -20.82 3.99
CA ILE A 416 -6.66 -20.72 5.11
C ILE A 416 -6.34 -22.12 5.65
N LEU A 417 -7.34 -22.99 5.80
CA LEU A 417 -7.11 -24.38 6.23
C LEU A 417 -6.17 -25.16 5.32
N GLN A 418 -6.15 -24.88 4.01
CA GLN A 418 -5.18 -25.52 3.12
C GLN A 418 -3.78 -24.89 3.22
N LEU A 419 -3.70 -23.57 3.39
CA LEU A 419 -2.42 -22.85 3.50
C LEU A 419 -1.68 -23.14 4.82
N THR A 420 -2.43 -23.34 5.91
CA THR A 420 -1.90 -23.65 7.24
C THR A 420 -2.06 -25.12 7.62
N GLY A 421 -2.55 -25.96 6.70
CA GLY A 421 -2.81 -27.38 6.90
C GLY A 421 -1.59 -28.26 6.65
N VAL A 422 -1.84 -29.56 6.44
CA VAL A 422 -0.80 -30.62 6.34
C VAL A 422 0.24 -30.36 5.23
N ASN A 423 -0.18 -29.82 4.09
CA ASN A 423 0.72 -29.52 2.97
C ASN A 423 1.32 -28.11 3.03
N GLY A 424 0.86 -27.29 3.99
CA GLY A 424 1.23 -25.89 4.13
C GLY A 424 2.12 -25.64 5.35
N SER A 425 2.03 -24.44 5.93
CA SER A 425 2.72 -24.09 7.16
C SER A 425 1.91 -23.10 7.98
N GLN A 426 1.90 -23.26 9.30
CA GLN A 426 1.29 -22.28 10.21
C GLN A 426 1.96 -20.90 10.12
N GLN A 427 3.21 -20.85 9.65
CA GLN A 427 3.97 -19.62 9.41
C GLN A 427 4.09 -19.30 7.91
N PHE A 428 3.07 -19.64 7.10
CA PHE A 428 3.08 -19.49 5.65
C PHE A 428 3.57 -18.11 5.20
N ASP A 429 3.01 -17.04 5.75
CA ASP A 429 3.35 -15.66 5.37
C ASP A 429 4.81 -15.29 5.71
N LYS A 430 5.31 -15.71 6.88
CA LYS A 430 6.71 -15.49 7.30
C LYS A 430 7.68 -16.24 6.36
N LEU A 431 7.39 -17.50 6.08
CA LEU A 431 8.26 -18.36 5.27
C LEU A 431 8.25 -17.94 3.78
N THR A 432 7.10 -17.48 3.28
CA THR A 432 6.96 -17.00 1.91
C THR A 432 7.31 -15.52 1.73
N LYS A 433 7.60 -14.79 2.80
CA LYS A 433 7.76 -13.32 2.82
C LYS A 433 6.60 -12.63 2.09
N SER A 434 5.38 -13.15 2.30
CA SER A 434 4.15 -12.67 1.67
C SER A 434 3.11 -12.31 2.74
N ARG A 435 2.00 -11.70 2.31
CA ARG A 435 0.84 -11.38 3.17
C ARG A 435 -0.39 -12.12 2.68
N THR A 436 -0.23 -13.37 2.27
CA THR A 436 -1.28 -14.12 1.58
C THR A 436 -2.39 -14.49 2.56
N VAL A 437 -2.04 -15.06 3.71
CA VAL A 437 -3.02 -15.42 4.76
C VAL A 437 -3.64 -14.15 5.34
N GLU A 438 -2.83 -13.13 5.64
CA GLU A 438 -3.32 -11.83 6.10
C GLU A 438 -4.33 -11.21 5.12
N SER A 439 -4.02 -11.23 3.83
CA SER A 439 -4.89 -10.68 2.77
C SER A 439 -6.22 -11.44 2.65
N ILE A 440 -6.20 -12.77 2.79
CA ILE A 440 -7.41 -13.59 2.84
C ILE A 440 -8.27 -13.19 4.05
N LEU A 441 -7.68 -13.06 5.24
CA LEU A 441 -8.38 -12.64 6.46
C LEU A 441 -9.05 -11.27 6.31
N THR A 442 -8.41 -10.31 5.63
CA THR A 442 -9.02 -8.98 5.38
C THR A 442 -10.17 -9.00 4.38
N SER A 443 -10.25 -10.03 3.52
CA SER A 443 -11.28 -10.17 2.48
C SER A 443 -12.43 -11.09 2.89
N MET A 444 -12.34 -11.72 4.06
CA MET A 444 -13.38 -12.60 4.61
C MET A 444 -14.52 -11.81 5.27
N ASP A 445 -15.69 -12.43 5.34
CA ASP A 445 -16.83 -11.93 6.10
C ASP A 445 -16.74 -12.30 7.59
N GLY A 446 -17.60 -11.70 8.41
CA GLY A 446 -17.62 -11.93 9.86
C GLY A 446 -17.85 -13.39 10.25
N ASP A 447 -18.64 -14.13 9.47
CA ASP A 447 -18.93 -15.56 9.74
C ASP A 447 -17.75 -16.46 9.36
N GLY A 448 -17.01 -16.15 8.29
CA GLY A 448 -15.73 -16.77 7.99
C GLY A 448 -14.71 -16.56 9.11
N ILE A 449 -14.63 -15.34 9.66
CA ILE A 449 -13.73 -15.01 10.79
C ILE A 449 -14.13 -15.79 12.05
N LYS A 450 -15.44 -15.87 12.38
CA LYS A 450 -15.93 -16.69 13.50
C LYS A 450 -15.60 -18.17 13.33
N SER A 451 -15.71 -18.69 12.11
CA SER A 451 -15.35 -20.07 11.78
C SER A 451 -13.85 -20.31 11.98
N TYR A 452 -13.01 -19.36 11.57
CA TYR A 452 -11.56 -19.39 11.80
C TYR A 452 -11.21 -19.37 13.30
N ILE A 453 -11.81 -18.47 14.09
CA ILE A 453 -11.63 -18.41 15.55
C ILE A 453 -12.05 -19.73 16.20
N SER A 454 -13.21 -20.26 15.83
CA SER A 454 -13.71 -21.54 16.36
C SER A 454 -12.76 -22.69 16.05
N HIS A 455 -12.18 -22.69 14.84
CA HIS A 455 -11.18 -23.69 14.44
C HIS A 455 -9.87 -23.57 15.23
N LEU A 456 -9.35 -22.35 15.43
CA LEU A 456 -8.18 -22.11 16.27
C LEU A 456 -8.41 -22.58 17.70
N ILE A 457 -9.55 -22.22 18.31
CA ILE A 457 -9.91 -22.64 19.67
C ILE A 457 -10.07 -24.16 19.76
N ALA A 458 -10.59 -24.82 18.72
CA ALA A 458 -10.72 -26.27 18.69
C ALA A 458 -9.36 -27.01 18.76
N GLN A 459 -8.28 -26.38 18.30
CA GLN A 459 -6.91 -26.94 18.29
C GLN A 459 -6.14 -26.75 19.61
N VAL A 460 -6.70 -26.02 20.59
CA VAL A 460 -6.06 -25.73 21.88
C VAL A 460 -5.72 -27.00 22.67
N ASN A 461 -6.54 -28.04 22.52
CA ASN A 461 -6.30 -29.35 23.09
C ASN A 461 -5.95 -30.34 21.97
N PRO A 462 -5.06 -31.33 22.23
CA PRO A 462 -4.78 -32.38 21.27
C PRO A 462 -6.05 -33.20 20.96
N PRO A 463 -6.15 -33.79 19.75
CA PRO A 463 -7.17 -34.80 19.47
C PRO A 463 -7.07 -35.97 20.45
N THR A 464 -8.19 -36.61 20.76
CA THR A 464 -8.29 -37.72 21.73
C THR A 464 -7.37 -38.92 21.39
N ASP A 465 -6.93 -39.04 20.14
CA ASP A 465 -6.03 -40.10 19.67
C ASP A 465 -4.52 -39.78 19.82
N GLN A 466 -4.16 -38.60 20.36
CA GLN A 466 -2.79 -38.11 20.52
C GLN A 466 -2.50 -37.64 21.96
N GLU A 467 -3.04 -38.33 22.96
CA GLU A 467 -2.87 -37.98 24.39
C GLU A 467 -1.41 -38.04 24.87
N ASP A 468 -0.52 -38.75 24.16
CA ASP A 468 0.92 -38.83 24.44
C ASP A 468 1.75 -37.68 23.81
N SER A 469 1.11 -36.61 23.33
CA SER A 469 1.84 -35.49 22.73
C SER A 469 2.56 -34.62 23.78
N ASP A 470 3.82 -34.28 23.48
CA ASP A 470 4.69 -33.49 24.36
C ASP A 470 4.01 -32.18 24.80
N VAL A 471 3.99 -31.95 26.12
CA VAL A 471 3.43 -30.76 26.77
C VAL A 471 4.06 -29.47 26.21
N GLN A 472 5.36 -29.50 25.86
CA GLN A 472 6.04 -28.35 25.26
C GLN A 472 5.44 -28.01 23.88
N VAL A 473 5.19 -29.01 23.03
CA VAL A 473 4.59 -28.83 21.70
C VAL A 473 3.14 -28.33 21.83
N ILE A 474 2.39 -28.80 22.82
CA ILE A 474 1.04 -28.29 23.11
C ILE A 474 1.11 -26.82 23.54
N ASN A 475 2.05 -26.46 24.41
CA ASN A 475 2.20 -25.09 24.89
C ASN A 475 2.63 -24.12 23.78
N LEU A 476 3.57 -24.51 22.91
CA LEU A 476 3.96 -23.71 21.74
C LEU A 476 2.77 -23.46 20.80
N ARG A 477 1.94 -24.48 20.58
CA ARG A 477 0.72 -24.35 19.77
C ARG A 477 -0.30 -23.40 20.42
N ARG A 478 -0.50 -23.50 21.74
CA ARG A 478 -1.39 -22.61 22.49
C ARG A 478 -0.90 -21.17 22.46
N ALA A 479 0.40 -20.95 22.65
CA ALA A 479 1.02 -19.63 22.51
C ALA A 479 0.76 -19.02 21.13
N TRP A 480 0.98 -19.81 20.07
CA TRP A 480 0.69 -19.38 18.70
C TRP A 480 -0.80 -19.06 18.50
N ILE A 481 -1.73 -19.87 19.02
CA ILE A 481 -3.17 -19.60 18.95
C ILE A 481 -3.51 -18.26 19.63
N ILE A 482 -2.99 -18.01 20.84
CA ILE A 482 -3.20 -16.75 21.56
C ILE A 482 -2.72 -15.56 20.71
N ASP A 483 -1.56 -15.68 20.06
CA ASP A 483 -1.02 -14.64 19.18
C ASP A 483 -1.87 -14.44 17.93
N GLN A 484 -2.38 -15.50 17.30
CA GLN A 484 -3.27 -15.40 16.14
C GLN A 484 -4.60 -14.70 16.49
N LEU A 485 -5.22 -15.06 17.62
CA LEU A 485 -6.45 -14.41 18.07
C LEU A 485 -6.22 -12.92 18.32
N SER A 486 -5.09 -12.57 18.93
CA SER A 486 -4.73 -11.16 19.17
C SER A 486 -4.44 -10.40 17.88
N ALA A 487 -3.80 -11.06 16.90
CA ALA A 487 -3.51 -10.48 15.59
C ALA A 487 -4.78 -10.11 14.81
N LEU A 488 -5.88 -10.87 14.97
CA LEU A 488 -7.17 -10.53 14.36
C LEU A 488 -7.73 -9.20 14.87
N ILE A 489 -7.56 -8.89 16.17
CA ILE A 489 -8.00 -7.62 16.77
C ILE A 489 -7.04 -6.48 16.39
N ARG A 490 -5.73 -6.73 16.42
CA ARG A 490 -4.70 -5.75 16.04
C ARG A 490 -4.80 -5.29 14.59
N ASN A 491 -5.10 -6.21 13.66
CA ASN A 491 -5.20 -5.88 12.24
C ASN A 491 -6.44 -5.03 11.95
N GLY A 492 -6.25 -3.72 11.76
CA GLY A 492 -7.32 -2.75 11.49
C GLY A 492 -8.04 -2.94 10.15
N ALA A 493 -7.49 -3.74 9.22
CA ALA A 493 -8.12 -4.03 7.93
C ALA A 493 -9.14 -5.17 7.99
N VAL A 494 -9.13 -5.98 9.06
CA VAL A 494 -10.11 -7.05 9.26
C VAL A 494 -11.46 -6.45 9.69
N PRO A 495 -12.59 -6.83 9.04
CA PRO A 495 -13.92 -6.34 9.41
C PRO A 495 -14.28 -6.61 10.87
N LYS A 496 -14.38 -5.54 11.67
CA LYS A 496 -14.66 -5.61 13.12
C LYS A 496 -16.15 -5.80 13.38
N GLU A 497 -16.53 -6.96 13.94
CA GLU A 497 -17.86 -7.20 14.49
C GLU A 497 -17.75 -7.54 15.97
N ASP A 498 -18.70 -7.01 16.75
CA ASP A 498 -18.64 -7.13 18.20
C ASP A 498 -18.71 -8.57 18.69
N ALA A 499 -19.47 -9.42 17.99
CA ALA A 499 -19.65 -10.82 18.36
C ALA A 499 -18.33 -11.61 18.36
N TRP A 500 -17.50 -11.47 17.31
CA TRP A 500 -16.25 -12.22 17.24
C TRP A 500 -15.15 -11.59 18.09
N ILE A 501 -15.15 -10.25 18.26
CA ILE A 501 -14.23 -9.57 19.18
C ILE A 501 -14.49 -10.05 20.61
N MET A 502 -15.76 -10.05 21.06
CA MET A 502 -16.13 -10.61 22.37
C MET A 502 -15.75 -12.08 22.50
N SER A 503 -15.92 -12.89 21.45
CA SER A 503 -15.51 -14.30 21.48
C SER A 503 -14.02 -14.48 21.82
N ILE A 504 -13.16 -13.61 21.31
CA ILE A 504 -11.71 -13.62 21.59
C ILE A 504 -11.43 -13.08 23.01
N LEU A 505 -11.99 -11.91 23.34
CA LEU A 505 -11.75 -11.25 24.61
C LEU A 505 -12.25 -12.10 25.80
N ASP A 506 -13.42 -12.71 25.68
CA ASP A 506 -13.98 -13.63 26.69
C ASP A 506 -13.11 -14.88 26.82
N TRP A 507 -12.60 -15.43 25.71
CA TRP A 507 -11.75 -16.61 25.74
C TRP A 507 -10.40 -16.33 26.41
N LEU A 508 -9.77 -15.18 26.13
CA LEU A 508 -8.55 -14.73 26.81
C LEU A 508 -8.81 -14.48 28.31
N THR A 509 -9.97 -13.90 28.66
CA THR A 509 -10.37 -13.66 30.05
C THR A 509 -10.52 -14.96 30.83
N VAL A 510 -11.23 -15.96 30.27
CA VAL A 510 -11.43 -17.27 30.91
C VAL A 510 -10.10 -17.98 31.14
N ASN A 511 -9.22 -18.05 30.14
CA ASN A 511 -7.99 -18.82 30.25
C ASN A 511 -6.85 -18.05 30.97
N GLY A 512 -6.90 -16.72 30.99
CA GLY A 512 -5.94 -15.88 31.69
C GLY A 512 -6.23 -15.68 33.18
N LEU A 513 -7.51 -15.49 33.55
CA LEU A 513 -7.91 -15.11 34.91
C LEU A 513 -8.55 -16.24 35.73
N PHE A 514 -9.04 -17.30 35.08
CA PHE A 514 -9.79 -18.36 35.74
C PHE A 514 -9.20 -19.75 35.55
N ILE A 515 -9.46 -20.63 36.51
CA ILE A 515 -9.24 -22.08 36.42
C ILE A 515 -10.59 -22.74 36.10
N VAL A 516 -10.68 -23.40 34.95
CA VAL A 516 -11.90 -24.11 34.52
C VAL A 516 -11.99 -25.47 35.21
N LYS A 517 -12.98 -25.64 36.09
CA LYS A 517 -13.22 -26.88 36.85
C LYS A 517 -14.16 -27.85 36.13
N LYS A 518 -15.14 -27.34 35.38
CA LYS A 518 -16.16 -28.17 34.72
C LYS A 518 -16.52 -27.63 33.34
N LYS A 519 -16.57 -28.52 32.33
CA LYS A 519 -17.01 -28.16 30.98
C LYS A 519 -18.50 -27.77 30.93
N SER A 520 -18.83 -26.82 30.07
CA SER A 520 -20.18 -26.35 29.81
C SER A 520 -20.35 -26.01 28.33
N GLU A 521 -20.83 -26.98 27.54
CA GLU A 521 -21.04 -26.84 26.09
C GLU A 521 -22.16 -25.84 25.73
N LYS A 522 -23.06 -25.53 26.67
CA LYS A 522 -24.15 -24.54 26.51
C LYS A 522 -23.77 -23.13 26.97
N SER A 523 -22.54 -22.94 27.47
CA SER A 523 -22.08 -21.63 27.92
C SER A 523 -21.92 -20.67 26.74
N PRO A 524 -22.25 -19.37 26.89
CA PRO A 524 -21.88 -18.37 25.89
C PRO A 524 -20.36 -18.21 25.75
N PHE A 525 -19.60 -18.55 26.80
CA PHE A 525 -18.14 -18.45 26.82
C PHE A 525 -17.48 -19.69 26.22
N LEU A 526 -16.87 -19.54 25.04
CA LEU A 526 -16.16 -20.62 24.33
C LEU A 526 -15.04 -21.25 25.18
N GLY A 527 -14.40 -20.48 26.05
CA GLY A 527 -13.36 -20.96 26.97
C GLY A 527 -13.84 -22.03 27.97
N LEU A 528 -15.16 -22.17 28.18
CA LEU A 528 -15.74 -23.17 29.08
C LEU A 528 -16.20 -24.45 28.37
N HIS A 529 -16.16 -24.51 27.04
CA HIS A 529 -16.69 -25.64 26.27
C HIS A 529 -15.85 -26.92 26.45
N LYS A 530 -14.54 -26.76 26.67
CA LYS A 530 -13.62 -27.86 26.96
C LYS A 530 -12.72 -27.49 28.13
N ILE A 531 -12.37 -28.48 28.95
CA ILE A 531 -11.35 -28.30 29.99
C ILE A 531 -9.99 -28.44 29.30
N PRO A 532 -9.04 -27.50 29.48
CA PRO A 532 -7.70 -27.65 28.93
C PRO A 532 -6.99 -28.87 29.51
N SER A 533 -6.47 -29.73 28.63
CA SER A 533 -5.66 -30.89 29.01
C SER A 533 -4.39 -30.91 28.13
N PRO A 534 -3.18 -30.80 28.70
CA PRO A 534 -2.87 -30.47 30.10
C PRO A 534 -3.38 -29.07 30.49
N PRO A 535 -3.46 -28.71 31.79
CA PRO A 535 -3.80 -27.35 32.24
C PRO A 535 -2.89 -26.28 31.61
N PHE A 536 -3.38 -25.04 31.49
CA PHE A 536 -2.54 -23.92 31.05
C PHE A 536 -1.46 -23.65 32.10
N SER A 537 -0.21 -23.56 31.64
CA SER A 537 0.93 -23.11 32.45
C SER A 537 0.80 -21.64 32.82
N ASP A 538 1.48 -21.21 33.87
CA ASP A 538 1.45 -19.82 34.33
C ASP A 538 1.93 -18.85 33.25
N LEU A 539 2.96 -19.24 32.48
CA LEU A 539 3.44 -18.47 31.32
C LEU A 539 2.34 -18.24 30.27
N LEU A 540 1.54 -19.27 29.93
CA LEU A 540 0.45 -19.13 28.95
C LEU A 540 -0.70 -18.30 29.51
N ARG A 541 -0.96 -18.38 30.82
CA ARG A 541 -1.96 -17.55 31.48
C ARG A 541 -1.55 -16.09 31.47
N GLN A 542 -0.29 -15.80 31.81
CA GLN A 542 0.30 -14.47 31.69
C GLN A 542 0.22 -13.96 30.24
N GLN A 543 0.55 -14.79 29.25
CA GLN A 543 0.39 -14.43 27.83
C GLN A 543 -1.06 -14.08 27.48
N CYS A 544 -2.05 -14.84 27.98
CA CYS A 544 -3.47 -14.51 27.77
C CYS A 544 -3.83 -13.14 28.38
N ARG A 545 -3.33 -12.82 29.59
CA ARG A 545 -3.56 -11.53 30.26
C ARG A 545 -2.90 -10.38 29.51
N THR A 546 -1.62 -10.51 29.17
CA THR A 546 -0.88 -9.51 28.38
C THR A 546 -1.54 -9.24 27.03
N ARG A 547 -2.01 -10.30 26.36
CA ARG A 547 -2.68 -10.19 25.06
C ARG A 547 -4.10 -9.65 25.17
N LEU A 548 -4.83 -9.94 26.25
CA LEU A 548 -6.11 -9.31 26.57
C LEU A 548 -5.95 -7.79 26.71
N LEU A 549 -4.99 -7.34 27.52
CA LEU A 549 -4.68 -5.92 27.69
C LEU A 549 -4.21 -5.29 26.38
N GLY A 550 -3.35 -5.97 25.61
CA GLY A 550 -2.92 -5.54 24.29
C GLY A 550 -4.08 -5.35 23.30
N CYS A 551 -5.02 -6.29 23.25
CA CYS A 551 -6.21 -6.18 22.41
C CYS A 551 -7.07 -4.98 22.80
N LEU A 552 -7.22 -4.70 24.10
CA LEU A 552 -7.95 -3.52 24.58
C LEU A 552 -7.21 -2.21 24.25
N ALA A 553 -5.88 -2.21 24.27
CA ALA A 553 -5.06 -1.09 23.80
C ALA A 553 -5.29 -0.82 22.31
N ASP A 554 -5.24 -1.87 21.48
CA ASP A 554 -5.48 -1.79 20.04
C ASP A 554 -6.90 -1.26 19.73
N LEU A 555 -7.91 -1.76 20.44
CA LEU A 555 -9.30 -1.29 20.33
C LEU A 555 -9.48 0.15 20.83
N SER A 556 -8.64 0.61 21.76
CA SER A 556 -8.64 2.00 22.22
C SER A 556 -8.04 2.96 21.19
N GLY A 557 -7.07 2.50 20.38
CA GLY A 557 -6.55 3.26 19.24
C GLY A 557 -7.52 3.33 18.06
N GLN A 558 -8.46 2.39 17.95
CA GLN A 558 -9.44 2.33 16.86
C GLN A 558 -10.66 3.22 17.19
N THR A 559 -10.94 4.23 16.35
CA THR A 559 -12.11 5.11 16.54
C THR A 559 -13.33 4.59 15.78
N ARG A 560 -14.44 4.38 16.50
CA ARG A 560 -15.71 3.96 15.91
C ARG A 560 -16.65 5.14 15.78
N SER A 561 -17.35 5.24 14.65
CA SER A 561 -18.37 6.27 14.44
C SER A 561 -19.74 5.79 14.92
N LEU A 562 -20.26 6.38 15.99
CA LEU A 562 -21.65 6.19 16.42
C LEU A 562 -22.56 7.17 15.68
N LYS A 563 -23.59 6.64 15.01
CA LYS A 563 -24.68 7.46 14.46
C LYS A 563 -25.68 7.73 15.58
N LEU A 564 -25.62 8.91 16.19
CA LEU A 564 -26.73 9.42 16.98
C LEU A 564 -27.85 9.89 16.03
N SER A 565 -29.07 9.99 16.57
CA SER A 565 -30.34 10.19 15.88
C SER A 565 -30.53 11.51 15.09
N ASP A 566 -29.44 12.17 14.69
CA ASP A 566 -29.40 13.33 13.77
C ASP A 566 -27.99 13.39 13.19
N ASP A 567 -27.83 13.08 11.89
CA ASP A 567 -26.72 13.27 10.90
C ASP A 567 -25.25 13.58 11.30
N ARG A 568 -24.86 13.56 12.58
CA ARG A 568 -23.52 13.78 13.11
C ARG A 568 -23.01 12.49 13.72
N ALA A 569 -22.12 11.82 12.99
CA ALA A 569 -21.41 10.68 13.50
C ALA A 569 -20.33 11.13 14.49
N ILE A 570 -20.46 10.76 15.76
CA ILE A 570 -19.42 11.02 16.77
C ILE A 570 -18.41 9.87 16.73
N LYS A 571 -17.13 10.19 16.54
CA LYS A 571 -16.06 9.21 16.62
C LYS A 571 -15.67 9.03 18.09
N CYS A 572 -15.97 7.87 18.64
CA CYS A 572 -15.59 7.50 20.00
C CYS A 572 -14.61 6.31 19.93
N PRO A 573 -13.42 6.43 20.53
CA PRO A 573 -12.48 5.32 20.70
C PRO A 573 -12.91 4.40 21.85
N ALA A 574 -12.34 3.19 21.91
CA ALA A 574 -12.48 2.22 23.00
C ALA A 574 -13.90 1.66 23.26
N ILE A 575 -14.87 1.93 22.38
CA ILE A 575 -16.27 1.50 22.55
C ILE A 575 -16.74 0.45 21.54
N ALA A 576 -17.73 -0.34 21.96
CA ALA A 576 -18.49 -1.27 21.13
C ALA A 576 -19.63 -0.57 20.37
N SER A 577 -20.41 -1.33 19.59
CA SER A 577 -21.51 -0.82 18.75
C SER A 577 -22.69 -0.24 19.55
N ASP A 578 -22.86 -0.66 20.79
CA ASP A 578 -23.87 -0.16 21.72
C ASP A 578 -23.42 1.08 22.51
N GLY A 579 -22.19 1.54 22.32
CA GLY A 579 -21.63 2.71 22.98
C GLY A 579 -20.99 2.43 24.34
N GLU A 580 -20.95 1.19 24.79
CA GLU A 580 -20.23 0.79 26.01
C GLU A 580 -18.73 0.57 25.74
N PHE A 581 -17.88 0.83 26.74
CA PHE A 581 -16.46 0.53 26.64
C PHE A 581 -16.21 -0.98 26.58
N TRP A 582 -15.23 -1.42 25.77
CA TRP A 582 -14.81 -2.82 25.72
C TRP A 582 -14.39 -3.35 27.10
N VAL A 583 -13.71 -2.51 27.89
CA VAL A 583 -13.32 -2.84 29.27
C VAL A 583 -14.56 -3.10 30.15
N SER A 584 -15.64 -2.32 30.00
CA SER A 584 -16.91 -2.55 30.72
C SER A 584 -17.49 -3.94 30.42
N LYS A 585 -17.41 -4.38 29.16
CA LYS A 585 -17.91 -5.71 28.75
C LYS A 585 -17.08 -6.83 29.38
N ILE A 586 -15.76 -6.67 29.45
CA ILE A 586 -14.88 -7.64 30.11
C ILE A 586 -15.12 -7.73 31.61
N ILE A 587 -15.28 -6.59 32.30
CA ILE A 587 -15.65 -6.59 33.72
C ILE A 587 -16.99 -7.32 33.93
N THR A 588 -17.96 -7.11 33.04
CA THR A 588 -19.25 -7.84 33.07
C THR A 588 -19.06 -9.36 32.87
N THR A 589 -18.18 -9.77 31.95
CA THR A 589 -17.82 -11.19 31.76
C THR A 589 -17.19 -11.78 33.02
N ILE A 590 -16.23 -11.07 33.65
CA ILE A 590 -15.58 -11.50 34.89
C ILE A 590 -16.63 -11.71 36.00
N GLU A 591 -17.62 -10.83 36.13
CA GLU A 591 -18.71 -10.97 37.10
C GLU A 591 -19.59 -12.19 36.86
N GLN A 592 -20.00 -12.40 35.59
CA GLN A 592 -20.81 -13.56 35.23
C GLN A 592 -20.08 -14.88 35.52
N LEU A 593 -18.76 -14.90 35.34
CA LEU A 593 -17.90 -16.04 35.67
C LEU A 593 -17.75 -16.22 37.19
N LYS A 594 -17.54 -15.14 37.96
CA LYS A 594 -17.48 -15.18 39.44
C LYS A 594 -18.78 -15.68 40.07
N ALA A 595 -19.93 -15.38 39.46
CA ALA A 595 -21.24 -15.85 39.93
C ALA A 595 -21.44 -17.36 39.78
N ASP A 596 -20.56 -18.08 39.07
CA ASP A 596 -20.62 -19.54 38.87
C ASP A 596 -19.35 -20.26 39.38
N PRO A 597 -19.13 -20.30 40.72
CA PRO A 597 -17.95 -20.91 41.33
C PRO A 597 -17.88 -22.44 41.13
N LYS A 598 -18.97 -23.05 40.67
CA LYS A 598 -19.02 -24.49 40.36
C LYS A 598 -18.28 -24.82 39.07
N ARG A 599 -18.19 -23.87 38.14
CA ARG A 599 -17.58 -24.07 36.82
C ARG A 599 -16.18 -23.48 36.72
N VAL A 600 -15.93 -22.36 37.39
CA VAL A 600 -14.64 -21.65 37.36
C VAL A 600 -14.25 -21.15 38.76
N THR A 601 -12.96 -20.97 38.99
CA THR A 601 -12.43 -20.20 40.13
C THR A 601 -11.43 -19.16 39.65
N LEU A 602 -11.43 -17.99 40.27
CA LEU A 602 -10.44 -16.96 39.99
C LEU A 602 -9.04 -17.46 40.39
N LEU A 603 -8.01 -17.10 39.63
CA LEU A 603 -6.64 -17.54 39.86
C LEU A 603 -6.04 -16.90 41.13
N ALA A 604 -6.23 -15.60 41.31
CA ALA A 604 -5.87 -14.86 42.51
C ALA A 604 -7.07 -14.85 43.46
N ASP A 605 -6.90 -15.31 44.70
CA ASP A 605 -7.93 -15.16 45.73
C ASP A 605 -8.05 -13.67 46.05
N SER A 606 -9.23 -13.07 45.80
CA SER A 606 -9.49 -11.67 46.20
C SER A 606 -9.86 -11.66 47.68
N ASP A 607 -9.17 -10.85 48.48
CA ASP A 607 -9.52 -10.65 49.88
C ASP A 607 -10.91 -10.00 50.03
N GLU A 608 -11.54 -10.11 51.20
CA GLU A 608 -12.86 -9.51 51.44
C GLU A 608 -12.84 -8.00 51.12
N ASP A 609 -11.76 -7.32 51.48
CA ASP A 609 -11.54 -5.89 51.24
C ASP A 609 -11.55 -5.55 49.73
N ASP A 610 -10.86 -6.33 48.89
CA ASP A 610 -10.85 -6.18 47.43
C ASP A 610 -12.24 -6.34 46.83
N THR A 611 -13.01 -7.32 47.31
CA THR A 611 -14.37 -7.52 46.81
C THR A 611 -15.29 -6.35 47.17
N THR A 612 -15.11 -5.76 48.36
CA THR A 612 -15.84 -4.54 48.72
C THR A 612 -15.41 -3.36 47.86
N LEU A 613 -14.11 -3.18 47.58
CA LEU A 613 -13.58 -2.12 46.74
C LEU A 613 -14.11 -2.24 45.31
N HIS A 614 -14.07 -3.43 44.71
CA HIS A 614 -14.64 -3.69 43.38
C HIS A 614 -16.13 -3.35 43.31
N SER A 615 -16.89 -3.63 44.39
CA SER A 615 -18.32 -3.28 44.46
C SER A 615 -18.55 -1.77 44.53
N LYS A 616 -17.70 -1.03 45.27
CA LYS A 616 -17.76 0.44 45.36
C LYS A 616 -17.46 1.09 44.01
N VAL A 617 -16.42 0.63 43.31
CA VAL A 617 -16.05 1.11 41.97
C VAL A 617 -17.22 0.97 41.00
N LYS A 618 -17.88 -0.19 40.98
CA LYS A 618 -19.05 -0.45 40.11
C LYS A 618 -20.23 0.46 40.42
N ASN A 619 -20.55 0.64 41.70
CA ASN A 619 -21.61 1.55 42.11
C ASN A 619 -21.33 2.99 41.68
N THR A 620 -20.07 3.42 41.76
CA THR A 620 -19.64 4.75 41.30
C THR A 620 -19.72 4.87 39.78
N VAL A 621 -19.25 3.87 39.02
CA VAL A 621 -19.40 3.81 37.55
C VAL A 621 -20.87 3.91 37.13
N GLY A 622 -21.77 3.18 37.80
CA GLY A 622 -23.21 3.26 37.56
C GLY A 622 -23.78 4.67 37.77
N LYS A 623 -23.28 5.41 38.77
CA LYS A 623 -23.67 6.82 38.99
C LYS A 623 -23.07 7.75 37.94
N LEU A 624 -21.82 7.53 37.52
CA LEU A 624 -21.14 8.34 36.50
C LEU A 624 -21.86 8.27 35.14
N ARG A 625 -22.42 7.11 34.78
CA ARG A 625 -23.26 6.95 33.57
C ARG A 625 -24.50 7.85 33.55
N GLY A 626 -24.97 8.27 34.73
CA GLY A 626 -26.09 9.20 34.88
C GLY A 626 -25.72 10.69 34.77
N VAL A 627 -24.43 11.03 34.72
CA VAL A 627 -23.96 12.42 34.65
C VAL A 627 -24.11 12.96 33.23
N SER A 628 -24.82 14.08 33.09
CA SER A 628 -25.14 14.72 31.80
C SER A 628 -24.73 16.20 31.78
N GLY A 629 -24.73 16.82 30.59
CA GLY A 629 -24.32 18.21 30.41
C GLY A 629 -22.82 18.39 30.21
N ALA A 630 -22.28 19.53 30.64
CA ALA A 630 -20.87 19.93 30.41
C ALA A 630 -19.85 18.96 31.04
N GLN A 631 -20.24 18.22 32.07
CA GLN A 631 -19.39 17.25 32.76
C GLN A 631 -19.47 15.82 32.19
N SER A 632 -20.27 15.59 31.15
CA SER A 632 -20.50 14.24 30.61
C SER A 632 -19.23 13.62 30.01
N GLU A 633 -18.41 14.40 29.29
CA GLU A 633 -17.14 13.89 28.74
C GLU A 633 -16.14 13.54 29.85
N ALA A 634 -16.01 14.41 30.85
CA ALA A 634 -15.16 14.15 32.01
C ALA A 634 -15.62 12.92 32.79
N ALA A 635 -16.93 12.76 33.02
CA ALA A 635 -17.50 11.59 33.70
C ALA A 635 -17.20 10.28 32.93
N LYS A 636 -17.26 10.30 31.59
CA LYS A 636 -16.83 9.15 30.76
C LYS A 636 -15.33 8.87 30.85
N GLY A 637 -14.51 9.91 30.95
CA GLY A 637 -13.06 9.76 31.19
C GLY A 637 -12.78 9.06 32.51
N VAL A 638 -13.45 9.48 33.59
CA VAL A 638 -13.32 8.87 34.92
C VAL A 638 -13.90 7.46 34.97
N GLU A 639 -15.04 7.21 34.32
CA GLU A 639 -15.56 5.85 34.14
C GLU A 639 -14.50 4.95 33.48
N PHE A 640 -13.88 5.43 32.40
CA PHE A 640 -12.89 4.63 31.68
C PHE A 640 -11.62 4.38 32.51
N LEU A 641 -11.15 5.38 33.26
CA LEU A 641 -10.02 5.23 34.18
C LEU A 641 -10.31 4.18 35.26
N LEU A 642 -11.46 4.27 35.94
CA LEU A 642 -11.88 3.34 37.00
C LEU A 642 -12.06 1.90 36.50
N LEU A 643 -12.66 1.73 35.31
CA LEU A 643 -12.79 0.40 34.71
C LEU A 643 -11.42 -0.14 34.26
N GLY A 644 -10.55 0.73 33.77
CA GLY A 644 -9.21 0.41 33.32
C GLY A 644 -8.30 -0.07 34.45
N THR A 645 -8.26 0.68 35.55
CA THR A 645 -7.53 0.34 36.78
C THR A 645 -8.09 -0.94 37.42
N LEU A 646 -9.42 -1.09 37.47
CA LEU A 646 -10.05 -2.31 37.98
C LEU A 646 -9.66 -3.56 37.18
N LEU A 647 -9.52 -3.47 35.86
CA LEU A 647 -9.07 -4.60 35.05
C LEU A 647 -7.59 -4.93 35.28
N LEU A 648 -6.72 -3.93 35.48
CA LEU A 648 -5.31 -4.16 35.85
C LEU A 648 -5.20 -4.91 37.17
N HIS A 649 -5.99 -4.50 38.17
CA HIS A 649 -6.10 -5.19 39.46
C HIS A 649 -6.55 -6.66 39.33
N TYR A 650 -7.25 -7.04 38.26
CA TYR A 650 -7.55 -8.45 37.98
C TYR A 650 -6.45 -9.18 37.21
N ALA A 651 -5.69 -8.47 36.37
CA ALA A 651 -4.79 -9.07 35.37
C ALA A 651 -3.32 -9.19 35.81
N GLU A 652 -2.87 -8.43 36.81
CA GLU A 652 -1.52 -8.51 37.33
C GLU A 652 -1.44 -9.48 38.52
N GLU A 653 -0.40 -10.31 38.56
CA GLU A 653 -0.09 -11.25 39.66
C GLU A 653 0.74 -10.58 40.77
N GLN A 654 1.26 -9.37 40.54
CA GLN A 654 1.98 -8.61 41.55
C GLN A 654 0.99 -7.77 42.37
N PRO A 655 0.96 -7.91 43.71
CA PRO A 655 0.11 -7.13 44.60
C PRO A 655 0.53 -5.65 44.73
N ASP A 656 1.62 -5.23 44.06
CA ASP A 656 2.24 -3.92 44.23
C ASP A 656 1.77 -2.86 43.21
N LEU A 657 0.74 -3.14 42.40
CA LEU A 657 -0.07 -2.06 41.81
C LEU A 657 -1.12 -1.68 42.84
N ASP A 658 -0.77 -0.69 43.67
CA ASP A 658 -1.45 -0.38 44.91
C ASP A 658 -2.97 -0.33 44.74
N THR A 659 -3.68 -1.15 45.52
CA THR A 659 -5.08 -0.93 45.89
C THR A 659 -5.36 0.55 46.20
N ALA A 660 -4.36 1.25 46.75
CA ALA A 660 -4.35 2.70 46.95
C ALA A 660 -4.63 3.50 45.66
N THR A 661 -4.06 3.17 44.51
CA THR A 661 -4.33 3.89 43.24
C THR A 661 -5.80 3.80 42.82
N LEU A 662 -6.43 2.64 43.01
CA LEU A 662 -7.85 2.44 42.73
C LEU A 662 -8.73 3.17 43.75
N GLU A 663 -8.33 3.18 45.02
CA GLU A 663 -8.97 3.95 46.10
C GLU A 663 -8.88 5.46 45.87
N ASP A 664 -7.73 5.96 45.45
CA ASP A 664 -7.48 7.37 45.15
C ASP A 664 -8.32 7.82 43.95
N CYS A 665 -8.35 7.02 42.87
CA CYS A 665 -9.25 7.27 41.74
C CYS A 665 -10.72 7.28 42.16
N LEU A 666 -11.11 6.37 43.05
CA LEU A 666 -12.47 6.28 43.57
C LEU A 666 -12.81 7.53 44.41
N ASP A 667 -11.96 7.93 45.34
CA ASP A 667 -12.17 9.11 46.17
C ASP A 667 -12.19 10.39 45.31
N ALA A 668 -11.24 10.55 44.38
CA ALA A 668 -11.21 11.65 43.42
C ALA A 668 -12.51 11.73 42.60
N SER A 669 -13.01 10.59 42.10
CA SER A 669 -14.28 10.55 41.36
C SER A 669 -15.47 11.02 42.21
N THR A 670 -15.50 10.66 43.50
CA THR A 670 -16.58 11.10 44.40
C THR A 670 -16.50 12.58 44.73
N ARG A 671 -15.29 13.11 44.93
CA ARG A 671 -15.05 14.55 45.16
C ARG A 671 -15.41 15.39 43.95
N MET A 672 -15.15 14.89 42.74
CA MET A 672 -15.37 15.64 41.49
C MET A 672 -16.85 15.73 41.06
N PHE A 673 -17.64 14.65 41.21
CA PHE A 673 -19.00 14.59 40.65
C PHE A 673 -20.13 14.50 41.69
N PHE A 674 -19.87 14.01 42.90
CA PHE A 674 -20.93 13.66 43.85
C PHE A 674 -20.89 14.48 45.15
N LEU A 675 -19.86 15.30 45.37
CA LEU A 675 -19.74 16.19 46.52
C LEU A 675 -19.72 17.65 46.08
N ASN A 676 -20.46 18.51 46.78
CA ASN A 676 -20.36 19.96 46.59
C ASN A 676 -19.01 20.45 47.13
N ALA A 677 -18.13 20.90 46.22
CA ALA A 677 -16.76 21.37 46.49
C ALA A 677 -16.60 22.31 47.70
N LYS A 678 -17.66 23.05 48.10
CA LYS A 678 -17.62 24.01 49.21
C LYS A 678 -17.66 23.40 50.63
N SER A 679 -18.12 22.16 50.81
CA SER A 679 -18.39 21.60 52.15
C SER A 679 -17.22 20.82 52.77
N LYS A 680 -16.42 20.11 51.98
CA LYS A 680 -15.26 19.33 52.46
C LYS A 680 -13.93 20.08 52.30
N SER A 681 -13.76 20.88 51.24
CA SER A 681 -12.57 21.73 51.03
C SER A 681 -12.31 22.63 52.24
N LYS A 682 -13.37 23.21 52.85
CA LYS A 682 -13.24 24.07 54.04
C LYS A 682 -12.82 23.29 55.29
N LYS A 683 -13.23 22.03 55.42
CA LYS A 683 -12.95 21.18 56.58
C LYS A 683 -11.55 20.56 56.51
N LEU A 684 -11.10 20.17 55.30
CA LEU A 684 -9.75 19.65 55.05
C LEU A 684 -8.69 20.77 55.05
N ARG A 685 -9.01 21.99 54.58
CA ARG A 685 -8.12 23.16 54.73
C ARG A 685 -7.94 23.63 56.17
N GLU A 686 -8.90 23.34 57.07
CA GLU A 686 -8.77 23.64 58.49
C GLU A 686 -7.91 22.61 59.25
N GLU A 687 -7.68 21.42 58.68
CA GLU A 687 -6.88 20.34 59.27
C GLU A 687 -5.43 20.27 58.76
N ALA A 688 -5.07 20.97 57.67
CA ALA A 688 -3.71 21.01 57.14
C ALA A 688 -2.84 22.03 57.90
N GLU A 689 -1.77 21.56 58.57
CA GLU A 689 -0.84 22.41 59.34
C GLU A 689 0.08 23.26 58.44
N THR A 690 0.27 22.86 57.17
CA THR A 690 1.08 23.58 56.17
C THR A 690 0.41 23.64 54.78
N PRO A 691 0.82 24.57 53.89
CA PRO A 691 0.29 24.64 52.51
C PRO A 691 0.65 23.42 51.65
N GLU A 692 1.70 22.67 52.02
CA GLU A 692 2.16 21.46 51.32
C GLU A 692 1.30 20.22 51.66
N ASP A 693 0.61 20.22 52.81
CA ASP A 693 -0.32 19.15 53.23
C ASP A 693 -1.75 19.33 52.69
N ALA A 694 -1.99 20.29 51.79
CA ALA A 694 -3.30 20.49 51.20
C ALA A 694 -3.62 19.32 50.24
N PRO A 695 -4.78 18.63 50.39
CA PRO A 695 -5.10 17.50 49.52
C PRO A 695 -5.18 17.96 48.06
N LEU A 696 -4.50 17.21 47.19
CA LEU A 696 -4.51 17.43 45.74
C LEU A 696 -5.94 17.59 45.20
N GLU A 697 -6.10 18.45 44.21
CA GLU A 697 -7.38 18.60 43.54
C GLU A 697 -7.78 17.27 42.87
N PRO A 698 -9.08 16.94 42.78
CA PRO A 698 -9.52 15.64 42.27
C PRO A 698 -9.02 15.31 40.85
N VAL A 699 -8.87 16.32 40.00
CA VAL A 699 -8.34 16.16 38.64
C VAL A 699 -6.84 15.89 38.66
N ASP A 700 -6.10 16.49 39.62
CA ASP A 700 -4.66 16.30 39.75
C ASP A 700 -4.34 14.85 40.15
N LEU A 701 -5.10 14.27 41.09
CA LEU A 701 -4.97 12.85 41.47
C LEU A 701 -5.18 11.90 40.27
N MET A 702 -6.16 12.21 39.41
CA MET A 702 -6.42 11.40 38.21
C MET A 702 -5.30 11.55 37.18
N VAL A 703 -4.78 12.77 36.98
CA VAL A 703 -3.67 13.00 36.06
C VAL A 703 -2.36 12.42 36.59
N ASP A 704 -2.16 12.40 37.90
CA ASP A 704 -1.03 11.73 38.54
C ASP A 704 -1.08 10.21 38.30
N THR A 705 -2.26 9.60 38.44
CA THR A 705 -2.45 8.19 38.07
C THR A 705 -2.14 7.95 36.58
N ILE A 706 -2.54 8.87 35.69
CA ILE A 706 -2.22 8.80 34.25
C ILE A 706 -0.70 8.92 34.03
N ILE A 707 -0.01 9.78 34.77
CA ILE A 707 1.45 9.93 34.69
C ILE A 707 2.12 8.61 35.14
N GLY A 708 1.68 8.01 36.24
CA GLY A 708 2.16 6.68 36.67
C GLY A 708 1.92 5.59 35.63
N PHE A 709 0.81 5.64 34.89
CA PHE A 709 0.56 4.76 33.74
C PHE A 709 1.54 4.99 32.58
N LEU A 710 1.94 6.24 32.32
CA LEU A 710 2.92 6.56 31.28
C LEU A 710 4.35 6.20 31.68
N GLU A 711 4.65 6.18 32.99
CA GLU A 711 5.93 5.77 33.55
C GLU A 711 6.11 4.25 33.43
N LYS A 712 5.13 3.45 33.85
CA LYS A 712 5.15 1.98 33.67
C LYS A 712 5.05 1.53 32.20
N SER A 713 4.43 2.34 31.35
CA SER A 713 4.48 2.27 29.88
C SER A 713 4.01 0.98 29.17
N THR A 714 3.16 0.17 29.78
CA THR A 714 2.50 -0.90 29.01
C THR A 714 1.64 -0.31 27.89
N ALA A 715 1.46 -1.02 26.77
CA ALA A 715 0.64 -0.54 25.64
C ALA A 715 -0.79 -0.16 26.08
N TYR A 716 -1.36 -0.93 27.01
CA TYR A 716 -2.68 -0.71 27.59
C TYR A 716 -2.74 0.54 28.48
N MET A 717 -1.81 0.68 29.43
CA MET A 717 -1.72 1.86 30.30
C MET A 717 -1.53 3.15 29.49
N ARG A 718 -0.69 3.12 28.44
CA ARG A 718 -0.52 4.26 27.53
C ARG A 718 -1.79 4.59 26.75
N ALA A 719 -2.49 3.58 26.22
CA ALA A 719 -3.71 3.78 25.47
C ALA A 719 -4.83 4.38 26.33
N ILE A 720 -5.02 3.84 27.54
CA ILE A 720 -5.99 4.36 28.51
C ILE A 720 -5.60 5.75 28.98
N GLY A 721 -4.37 5.95 29.43
CA GLY A 721 -3.90 7.23 29.97
C GLY A 721 -4.12 8.39 28.99
N ASN A 722 -3.71 8.21 27.73
CA ASN A 722 -3.94 9.21 26.68
C ASN A 722 -5.42 9.47 26.41
N GLN A 723 -6.24 8.41 26.37
CA GLN A 723 -7.65 8.55 26.06
C GLN A 723 -8.46 9.17 27.21
N VAL A 724 -8.14 8.79 28.45
CA VAL A 724 -8.71 9.37 29.68
C VAL A 724 -8.33 10.84 29.77
N PHE A 725 -7.05 11.19 29.58
CA PHE A 725 -6.60 12.59 29.59
C PHE A 725 -7.31 13.42 28.51
N SER A 726 -7.49 12.86 27.32
CA SER A 726 -8.27 13.50 26.26
C SER A 726 -9.70 13.82 26.72
N LEU A 727 -10.36 12.92 27.46
CA LEU A 727 -11.72 13.13 27.98
C LEU A 727 -11.76 14.08 29.20
N LEU A 728 -10.68 14.16 29.97
CA LEU A 728 -10.53 15.05 31.13
C LEU A 728 -10.01 16.45 30.79
N SER A 729 -9.53 16.68 29.56
CA SER A 729 -8.87 17.92 29.15
C SER A 729 -9.62 19.23 29.49
N SER A 730 -10.97 19.23 29.43
CA SER A 730 -11.80 20.38 29.78
C SER A 730 -11.88 20.70 31.28
N SER A 731 -11.45 19.77 32.13
CA SER A 731 -11.44 19.89 33.60
C SER A 731 -10.05 20.20 34.17
N VAL A 732 -9.02 20.29 33.32
CA VAL A 732 -7.63 20.58 33.69
C VAL A 732 -7.50 21.98 34.30
N GLN A 733 -6.79 22.06 35.42
CA GLN A 733 -6.55 23.30 36.16
C GLN A 733 -5.07 23.73 36.06
N GLY A 734 -4.72 24.90 36.61
CA GLY A 734 -3.34 25.38 36.65
C GLY A 734 -2.40 24.43 37.37
N THR A 735 -2.82 23.91 38.54
CA THR A 735 -2.06 22.92 39.32
C THR A 735 -1.83 21.63 38.53
N THR A 736 -2.80 21.20 37.72
CA THR A 736 -2.66 20.04 36.81
C THR A 736 -1.58 20.27 35.76
N ILE A 737 -1.48 21.48 35.22
CA ILE A 737 -0.46 21.83 34.23
C ILE A 737 0.92 21.86 34.89
N ASP A 738 1.03 22.41 36.10
CA ASP A 738 2.27 22.39 36.87
C ASP A 738 2.72 20.96 37.18
N LEU A 739 1.80 20.05 37.51
CA LEU A 739 2.06 18.63 37.68
C LEU A 739 2.60 17.96 36.41
N ILE A 740 2.05 18.27 35.22
CA ILE A 740 2.54 17.73 33.95
C ILE A 740 3.93 18.30 33.61
N LEU A 741 4.13 19.60 33.87
CA LEU A 741 5.37 20.29 33.56
C LEU A 741 6.52 19.85 34.48
N SER A 742 6.26 19.55 35.75
CA SER A 742 7.28 19.06 36.68
C SER A 742 7.91 17.72 36.23
N GLN A 743 7.13 16.86 35.56
CA GLN A 743 7.65 15.61 34.97
C GLN A 743 8.57 15.83 33.77
N LEU A 744 8.53 17.02 33.16
CA LEU A 744 9.38 17.39 32.03
C LEU A 744 10.68 18.09 32.48
N GLU A 745 10.79 18.43 33.77
CA GLU A 745 12.02 19.03 34.32
C GLU A 745 13.20 18.03 34.31
N ARG A 746 14.41 18.57 34.43
CA ARG A 746 15.63 17.77 34.40
C ARG A 746 15.87 17.13 35.76
N ARG A 747 15.70 15.82 35.86
CA ARG A 747 16.32 15.01 36.92
C ARG A 747 17.80 14.74 36.58
N ASP A 748 18.67 14.73 37.60
CA ASP A 748 20.10 14.48 37.43
C ASP A 748 20.32 13.02 36.94
N PRO A 749 21.16 12.77 35.92
CA PRO A 749 21.49 11.41 35.47
C PRO A 749 21.97 10.47 36.59
N SER A 750 22.49 11.04 37.67
CA SER A 750 22.99 10.32 38.86
C SER A 750 21.84 9.81 39.76
N GLU A 751 20.67 10.45 39.73
CA GLU A 751 19.46 10.02 40.45
C GLU A 751 18.70 8.94 39.68
N LEU A 752 18.65 9.06 38.34
CA LEU A 752 18.04 8.06 37.45
C LEU A 752 18.71 6.67 37.53
N ALA A 753 19.98 6.61 37.93
CA ALA A 753 20.71 5.36 38.11
C ALA A 753 20.40 4.66 39.46
N ARG A 754 19.75 5.34 40.40
CA ARG A 754 19.39 4.79 41.73
C ARG A 754 17.97 4.22 41.78
N ASP A 755 17.06 4.74 40.97
CA ASP A 755 15.66 4.28 40.91
C ASP A 755 15.43 3.08 39.95
N GLY A 756 16.43 2.70 39.16
CA GLY A 756 16.33 1.62 38.16
C GLY A 756 16.47 0.18 38.69
N GLU A 757 16.42 -0.06 40.01
CA GLU A 757 16.56 -1.40 40.60
C GLU A 757 15.25 -2.22 40.63
N SER A 758 14.16 -1.77 39.99
CA SER A 758 12.87 -2.46 40.04
C SER A 758 12.20 -2.53 38.67
N GLY A 759 12.42 -3.62 37.93
CA GLY A 759 11.71 -3.86 36.67
C GLY A 759 12.38 -4.89 35.78
N ASP A 760 12.37 -6.16 36.17
CA ASP A 760 12.61 -7.27 35.25
C ASP A 760 11.34 -7.47 34.40
N GLY A 761 11.39 -6.97 33.17
CA GLY A 761 10.26 -6.96 32.25
C GLY A 761 10.75 -7.09 30.82
N ASP A 762 11.04 -8.33 30.41
CA ASP A 762 11.28 -8.73 29.03
C ASP A 762 10.16 -8.23 28.12
N THR A 763 10.37 -7.08 27.51
CA THR A 763 9.56 -6.57 26.40
C THR A 763 10.40 -6.65 25.14
N ALA A 764 10.30 -7.79 24.46
CA ALA A 764 10.82 -7.99 23.12
C ALA A 764 10.08 -7.05 22.15
N ASP A 765 10.67 -5.89 21.87
CA ASP A 765 10.22 -4.94 20.85
C ASP A 765 10.76 -5.40 19.46
N GLU A 766 9.97 -6.17 18.72
CA GLU A 766 10.16 -6.38 17.27
C GLU A 766 9.52 -5.23 16.47
N GLU A 767 10.06 -4.02 16.56
CA GLU A 767 9.73 -2.91 15.63
C GLU A 767 10.98 -2.04 15.41
N ALA A 768 11.89 -2.49 14.54
CA ALA A 768 12.90 -1.62 13.93
C ALA A 768 13.20 -2.05 12.50
N GLY A 769 12.49 -1.43 11.56
CA GLY A 769 12.89 -1.41 10.15
C GLY A 769 14.19 -0.63 9.98
N SER A 770 15.10 -1.22 9.18
CA SER A 770 16.36 -0.68 8.65
C SER A 770 16.31 0.82 8.33
N ASP A 771 17.16 1.61 8.99
CA ASP A 771 18.15 2.50 8.35
C ASP A 771 18.81 3.39 9.41
N SER A 772 20.03 3.04 9.81
CA SER A 772 21.00 4.03 10.28
C SER A 772 22.40 3.42 10.20
N GLU A 773 23.09 3.64 9.07
CA GLU A 773 24.53 3.42 9.00
C GLU A 773 25.24 4.44 9.89
N SER A 774 25.81 3.97 11.00
CA SER A 774 26.79 4.73 11.78
C SER A 774 28.16 4.10 11.58
N GLU A 775 29.04 4.84 10.90
CA GLU A 775 30.48 4.56 10.83
C GLU A 775 31.05 4.48 12.25
N VAL A 776 31.61 3.33 12.62
CA VAL A 776 32.41 3.16 13.82
C VAL A 776 33.89 3.34 13.46
N SER A 777 34.52 4.31 14.09
CA SER A 777 35.96 4.56 14.03
C SER A 777 36.71 3.49 14.84
N ASP A 778 37.65 2.81 14.20
CA ASP A 778 38.64 1.93 14.84
C ASP A 778 39.54 2.73 15.80
N ASP A 779 39.48 2.39 17.10
CA ASP A 779 40.60 2.60 18.02
C ASP A 779 40.75 1.35 18.89
N MET A 780 41.75 0.53 18.55
CA MET A 780 42.08 -0.74 19.18
C MET A 780 43.02 -0.50 20.36
N GLY A 781 42.52 -0.72 21.58
CA GLY A 781 43.33 -0.89 22.78
C GLY A 781 43.12 -2.29 23.35
N GLU A 782 44.09 -3.19 23.12
CA GLU A 782 44.15 -4.53 23.72
C GLU A 782 44.41 -4.45 25.23
N GLU A 783 43.51 -4.99 26.04
CA GLU A 783 43.86 -5.55 27.35
C GLU A 783 43.26 -6.95 27.48
N SER A 784 44.15 -7.96 27.47
CA SER A 784 43.78 -9.35 27.75
C SER A 784 43.58 -9.52 29.27
N SER A 785 42.36 -9.81 29.71
CA SER A 785 42.11 -10.36 31.05
C SER A 785 41.59 -11.77 30.89
N ASP A 786 42.47 -12.72 31.19
CA ASP A 786 42.20 -14.14 31.34
C ASP A 786 41.25 -14.33 32.54
N GLY A 787 40.07 -14.90 32.30
CA GLY A 787 39.02 -15.12 33.30
C GLY A 787 38.20 -16.36 32.93
N GLU A 788 38.03 -17.25 33.90
CA GLU A 788 37.45 -18.58 33.78
C GLU A 788 36.12 -18.61 32.99
N VAL A 789 36.01 -19.58 32.07
CA VAL A 789 34.89 -19.73 31.14
C VAL A 789 33.62 -20.10 31.91
N ASP A 790 32.68 -19.16 31.92
CA ASP A 790 31.34 -19.23 32.48
C ASP A 790 30.57 -20.51 32.04
N LEU A 791 30.02 -21.25 33.01
CA LEU A 791 29.29 -22.51 32.80
C LEU A 791 28.00 -22.30 31.99
N GLU A 792 27.37 -21.12 32.09
CA GLU A 792 26.17 -20.77 31.31
C GLU A 792 26.48 -20.52 29.82
N LEU A 793 27.67 -20.01 29.50
CA LEU A 793 28.11 -19.80 28.12
C LEU A 793 28.27 -21.16 27.42
N ARG A 794 28.84 -22.15 28.12
CA ARG A 794 28.98 -23.51 27.59
C ARG A 794 27.62 -24.14 27.30
N HIS A 795 26.65 -23.98 28.20
CA HIS A 795 25.31 -24.55 28.02
C HIS A 795 24.55 -23.90 26.84
N LYS A 796 24.65 -22.58 26.65
CA LYS A 796 24.02 -21.88 25.50
C LYS A 796 24.69 -22.23 24.17
N ILE A 797 26.01 -22.45 24.16
CA ILE A 797 26.75 -22.92 22.98
C ILE A 797 26.36 -24.38 22.66
N GLU A 798 26.26 -25.26 23.66
CA GLU A 798 25.78 -26.64 23.48
C GLU A 798 24.35 -26.71 22.96
N GLU A 799 23.46 -25.83 23.44
CA GLU A 799 22.08 -25.78 22.98
C GLU A 799 21.96 -25.30 21.53
N ALA A 800 22.77 -24.30 21.13
CA ALA A 800 22.85 -23.84 19.74
C ALA A 800 23.41 -24.91 18.78
N LEU A 801 24.36 -25.73 19.25
CA LEU A 801 24.90 -26.87 18.50
C LEU A 801 23.88 -28.03 18.39
N ARG A 802 23.10 -28.28 19.45
CA ARG A 802 22.09 -29.33 19.50
C ARG A 802 20.89 -29.05 18.57
N ILE A 803 20.45 -27.80 18.46
CA ILE A 803 19.34 -27.40 17.58
C ILE A 803 19.67 -27.65 16.10
N ASN A 804 20.95 -27.58 15.73
CA ASN A 804 21.42 -27.80 14.35
C ASN A 804 21.90 -29.25 14.09
N GLY A 805 21.57 -30.20 14.98
CA GLY A 805 21.77 -31.63 14.74
C GLY A 805 23.16 -32.18 15.09
N VAL A 806 24.00 -31.42 15.79
CA VAL A 806 25.31 -31.91 16.26
C VAL A 806 25.18 -32.41 17.70
N VAL A 807 25.29 -33.73 17.91
CA VAL A 807 25.37 -34.32 19.25
C VAL A 807 26.84 -34.29 19.70
N ALA A 808 27.15 -33.56 20.76
CA ALA A 808 28.48 -33.63 21.37
C ALA A 808 28.70 -35.04 21.94
N ALA A 809 29.68 -35.77 21.38
CA ALA A 809 30.05 -37.11 21.82
C ALA A 809 30.58 -37.05 23.27
N THR A 810 29.69 -37.34 24.22
CA THR A 810 30.06 -37.58 25.61
C THR A 810 29.49 -38.94 26.04
N GLY A 811 30.32 -39.98 25.87
CA GLY A 811 30.21 -41.23 26.62
C GLY A 811 29.51 -42.40 25.94
N ASP A 812 30.32 -43.29 25.35
CA ASP A 812 30.15 -44.76 25.26
C ASP A 812 28.77 -45.30 24.81
N SER A 813 28.52 -45.30 23.50
CA SER A 813 27.71 -46.34 22.85
C SER A 813 28.15 -46.53 21.40
N ASP A 814 28.72 -47.70 21.10
CA ASP A 814 28.93 -48.20 19.74
C ASP A 814 27.56 -48.37 19.05
N ASP A 815 27.22 -47.48 18.11
CA ASP A 815 26.26 -47.78 17.05
C ASP A 815 26.70 -47.09 15.75
N ASP A 816 26.99 -47.90 14.73
CA ASP A 816 27.38 -47.48 13.39
C ASP A 816 26.18 -46.84 12.68
N SER A 817 25.99 -45.52 12.84
CA SER A 817 25.12 -44.73 11.96
C SER A 817 25.96 -43.85 11.05
N GLU A 818 25.84 -44.05 9.73
CA GLU A 818 26.52 -43.31 8.67
C GLU A 818 26.41 -41.78 8.86
N GLU A 819 27.54 -41.13 9.14
CA GLU A 819 27.66 -39.67 9.21
C GLU A 819 27.47 -39.06 7.79
N GLU A 820 26.38 -38.31 7.59
CA GLU A 820 26.27 -37.41 6.44
C GLU A 820 27.28 -36.26 6.61
N PRO A 821 28.19 -36.00 5.65
CA PRO A 821 29.13 -34.88 5.74
C PRO A 821 28.36 -33.55 5.68
N MET A 822 28.53 -32.74 6.73
CA MET A 822 27.90 -31.43 6.92
C MET A 822 28.18 -30.47 5.75
N ASP A 823 27.14 -29.83 5.22
CA ASP A 823 27.20 -28.91 4.07
C ASP A 823 27.72 -27.51 4.51
N ASP A 824 28.46 -26.82 3.64
CA ASP A 824 29.11 -25.53 3.92
C ASP A 824 28.10 -24.44 4.33
N GLU A 825 26.83 -24.56 3.90
CA GLU A 825 25.72 -23.65 4.24
C GLU A 825 25.27 -23.80 5.71
N GLN A 826 25.43 -24.98 6.33
CA GLN A 826 25.14 -25.21 7.75
C GLN A 826 26.24 -24.67 8.67
N MET A 827 27.49 -24.72 8.24
CA MET A 827 28.63 -24.21 9.00
C MET A 827 28.58 -22.67 9.12
N LEU A 828 28.19 -21.98 8.05
CA LEU A 828 27.96 -20.52 8.03
C LEU A 828 26.83 -20.08 8.97
N ALA A 829 25.76 -20.88 9.09
CA ALA A 829 24.63 -20.58 9.98
C ALA A 829 25.02 -20.70 11.47
N VAL A 830 25.90 -21.65 11.81
CA VAL A 830 26.43 -21.82 13.17
C VAL A 830 27.34 -20.65 13.55
N ASP A 831 28.22 -20.19 12.64
CA ASP A 831 29.10 -19.05 12.87
C ASP A 831 28.34 -17.72 13.06
N GLU A 832 27.28 -17.48 12.27
CA GLU A 832 26.41 -16.30 12.41
C GLU A 832 25.71 -16.27 13.79
N GLN A 833 25.25 -17.43 14.27
CA GLN A 833 24.59 -17.56 15.58
C GLN A 833 25.57 -17.39 16.75
N LEU A 834 26.78 -17.97 16.64
CA LEU A 834 27.84 -17.76 17.64
C LEU A 834 28.24 -16.28 17.70
N ALA A 835 28.39 -15.62 16.55
CA ALA A 835 28.67 -14.19 16.48
C ALA A 835 27.57 -13.33 17.13
N GLN A 836 26.28 -13.70 16.99
CA GLN A 836 25.19 -13.03 17.68
C GLN A 836 25.27 -13.17 19.21
N VAL A 837 25.59 -14.37 19.72
CA VAL A 837 25.75 -14.62 21.16
C VAL A 837 26.89 -13.76 21.74
N PHE A 838 28.00 -13.61 21.01
CA PHE A 838 29.10 -12.75 21.44
C PHE A 838 28.77 -11.24 21.38
N ARG A 839 28.03 -10.79 20.36
CA ARG A 839 27.56 -9.38 20.26
C ARG A 839 26.57 -9.00 21.38
N MET A 840 25.69 -9.91 21.77
CA MET A 840 24.73 -9.67 22.85
C MET A 840 25.44 -9.38 24.18
N ARG A 841 26.49 -10.13 24.53
CA ARG A 841 27.21 -9.94 25.79
C ARG A 841 28.03 -8.64 25.85
N GLU A 842 28.56 -8.19 24.72
CA GLU A 842 29.29 -6.91 24.64
C GLU A 842 28.34 -5.70 24.80
N SER A 843 27.08 -5.85 24.37
CA SER A 843 26.04 -4.83 24.52
C SER A 843 25.45 -4.74 25.94
N GLU A 844 25.37 -5.86 26.69
CA GLU A 844 24.78 -5.91 28.04
C GLU A 844 25.56 -5.09 29.09
N LYS A 845 26.89 -5.04 29.01
CA LYS A 845 27.73 -4.34 30.01
C LYS A 845 27.81 -2.82 29.80
N LYS A 846 27.54 -2.32 28.59
CA LYS A 846 27.44 -0.87 28.28
C LYS A 846 25.99 -0.37 28.20
N GLY A 847 25.01 -1.26 28.01
CA GLY A 847 23.59 -0.93 27.76
C GLY A 847 22.82 -0.37 28.95
N LYS A 848 22.97 -0.93 30.16
CA LYS A 848 22.08 -0.60 31.31
C LYS A 848 21.97 0.90 31.65
N LYS A 849 23.06 1.67 31.53
CA LYS A 849 23.05 3.12 31.79
C LYS A 849 22.44 3.93 30.64
N VAL A 850 22.59 3.45 29.41
CA VAL A 850 22.03 4.06 28.20
C VAL A 850 20.52 3.78 28.11
N ASP A 851 20.09 2.59 28.53
CA ASP A 851 18.69 2.17 28.46
C ASP A 851 17.80 2.92 29.46
N ALA A 852 18.29 3.15 30.70
CA ALA A 852 17.57 4.00 31.67
C ALA A 852 17.40 5.44 31.18
N GLN A 853 18.42 6.01 30.54
CA GLN A 853 18.35 7.37 29.97
C GLN A 853 17.42 7.42 28.75
N ARG A 854 17.41 6.37 27.91
CA ARG A 854 16.46 6.23 26.79
C ARG A 854 15.03 6.15 27.29
N GLU A 855 14.75 5.34 28.32
CA GLU A 855 13.40 5.21 28.87
C GLU A 855 12.92 6.50 29.52
N ALA A 856 13.79 7.21 30.26
CA ALA A 856 13.46 8.55 30.77
C ALA A 856 13.12 9.54 29.63
N THR A 857 13.81 9.45 28.49
CA THR A 857 13.53 10.27 27.31
C THR A 857 12.21 9.85 26.64
N HIS A 858 11.89 8.56 26.59
CA HIS A 858 10.62 8.05 26.08
C HIS A 858 9.45 8.47 27.00
N PHE A 859 9.61 8.38 28.32
CA PHE A 859 8.63 8.87 29.29
C PHE A 859 8.32 10.36 29.09
N LYS A 860 9.34 11.23 29.00
CA LYS A 860 9.13 12.66 28.70
C LYS A 860 8.41 12.88 27.37
N ASN A 861 8.71 12.08 26.35
CA ASN A 861 7.98 12.13 25.09
C ASN A 861 6.50 11.75 25.25
N ARG A 862 6.18 10.76 26.09
CA ARG A 862 4.79 10.37 26.41
C ARG A 862 4.07 11.47 27.19
N VAL A 863 4.73 12.11 28.15
CA VAL A 863 4.19 13.28 28.87
C VAL A 863 3.91 14.44 27.89
N LEU A 864 4.78 14.67 26.89
CA LEU A 864 4.51 15.64 25.82
C LEU A 864 3.29 15.28 24.95
N ASP A 865 2.84 14.02 24.89
CA ASP A 865 1.57 13.67 24.22
C ASP A 865 0.36 14.20 24.98
N LEU A 866 0.43 14.28 26.31
CA LEU A 866 -0.59 14.94 27.13
C LEU A 866 -0.63 16.44 26.78
N VAL A 867 0.54 17.08 26.69
CA VAL A 867 0.65 18.50 26.31
C VAL A 867 0.12 18.75 24.88
N ASP A 868 0.45 17.90 23.90
CA ASP A 868 -0.09 18.00 22.53
C ASP A 868 -1.62 17.82 22.53
N THR A 869 -2.13 16.86 23.30
CA THR A 869 -3.57 16.58 23.41
C THR A 869 -4.32 17.76 24.00
N PHE A 870 -3.81 18.35 25.10
CA PHE A 870 -4.40 19.52 25.73
C PHE A 870 -4.39 20.73 24.80
N ALA A 871 -3.24 21.06 24.20
CA ALA A 871 -3.12 22.20 23.29
C ALA A 871 -3.99 22.06 22.03
N LYS A 872 -4.31 20.83 21.62
CA LYS A 872 -5.18 20.54 20.47
C LYS A 872 -6.67 20.63 20.82
N LYS A 873 -7.09 20.14 21.99
CA LYS A 873 -8.51 20.12 22.40
C LYS A 873 -8.98 21.44 23.00
N GLU A 874 -8.12 22.11 23.78
CA GLU A 874 -8.47 23.30 24.54
C GLU A 874 -7.61 24.52 24.14
N PRO A 875 -7.59 24.93 22.85
CA PRO A 875 -6.75 26.03 22.37
C PRO A 875 -7.14 27.39 22.98
N THR A 876 -8.37 27.52 23.49
CA THR A 876 -8.89 28.71 24.16
C THR A 876 -8.63 28.74 25.67
N SER A 877 -7.99 27.72 26.24
CA SER A 877 -7.71 27.68 27.67
C SER A 877 -6.64 28.71 28.07
N PRO A 878 -6.81 29.48 29.16
CA PRO A 878 -5.80 30.42 29.64
C PRO A 878 -4.47 29.75 29.97
N HIS A 879 -4.49 28.47 30.34
CA HIS A 879 -3.31 27.69 30.72
C HIS A 879 -2.36 27.36 29.56
N ILE A 880 -2.77 27.60 28.30
CA ILE A 880 -1.88 27.46 27.13
C ILE A 880 -0.66 28.37 27.23
N ILE A 881 -0.78 29.53 27.89
CA ILE A 881 0.33 30.47 28.08
C ILE A 881 1.40 29.89 29.01
N ALA A 882 1.01 29.14 30.05
CA ALA A 882 1.94 28.51 30.98
C ALA A 882 2.85 27.47 30.28
N LEU A 883 2.38 26.84 29.20
CA LEU A 883 3.14 25.84 28.43
C LEU A 883 4.25 26.45 27.55
N LEU A 884 4.19 27.75 27.22
CA LEU A 884 5.11 28.36 26.25
C LEU A 884 6.57 28.35 26.71
N LEU A 885 6.83 28.82 27.93
CA LEU A 885 8.21 28.98 28.42
C LEU A 885 8.89 27.64 28.70
N PRO A 886 8.25 26.66 29.37
CA PRO A 886 8.83 25.33 29.56
C PRO A 886 9.12 24.58 28.25
N LEU A 887 8.20 24.63 27.28
CA LEU A 887 8.43 24.01 25.97
C LEU A 887 9.56 24.69 25.19
N VAL A 888 9.70 26.01 25.33
CA VAL A 888 10.85 26.73 24.76
C VAL A 888 12.14 26.30 25.44
N GLU A 889 12.16 26.16 26.76
CA GLU A 889 13.33 25.68 27.50
C GLU A 889 13.76 24.28 27.05
N LEU A 890 12.81 23.35 26.97
CA LEU A 890 13.01 22.01 26.40
C LEU A 890 13.54 22.06 24.97
N SER A 891 13.07 23.01 24.14
CA SER A 891 13.57 23.15 22.77
C SER A 891 15.00 23.70 22.67
N THR A 892 15.50 24.35 23.72
CA THR A 892 16.80 25.06 23.74
C THR A 892 17.89 24.35 24.54
N GLY A 893 17.52 23.49 25.50
CA GLY A 893 18.46 22.97 26.50
C GLY A 893 19.15 21.64 26.18
N THR A 894 18.67 20.85 25.23
CA THR A 894 18.94 19.39 25.13
C THR A 894 20.31 19.00 24.57
N SER A 895 20.89 17.90 25.08
CA SER A 895 22.09 17.23 24.51
C SER A 895 21.78 16.57 23.15
N SER A 896 22.79 16.04 22.45
CA SER A 896 22.59 15.32 21.18
C SER A 896 21.60 14.15 21.26
N ASP A 897 21.43 13.59 22.46
CA ASP A 897 20.73 12.33 22.68
C ASP A 897 19.21 12.53 22.89
N GLU A 898 18.77 13.77 23.14
CA GLU A 898 17.36 14.14 23.37
C GLU A 898 16.70 14.83 22.14
N ARG A 899 17.30 14.74 20.95
CA ARG A 899 16.80 15.43 19.73
C ARG A 899 15.32 15.20 19.44
N HIS A 900 14.83 13.98 19.63
CA HIS A 900 13.42 13.65 19.39
C HIS A 900 12.48 14.42 20.33
N LEU A 901 12.88 14.59 21.59
CA LEU A 901 12.15 15.39 22.58
C LEU A 901 12.12 16.86 22.16
N THR A 902 13.27 17.40 21.72
CA THR A 902 13.39 18.78 21.22
C THR A 902 12.48 19.02 20.01
N ASP A 903 12.47 18.10 19.05
CA ASP A 903 11.71 18.23 17.81
C ASP A 903 10.21 18.09 18.05
N LYS A 904 9.79 17.23 18.99
CA LYS A 904 8.39 17.15 19.44
C LYS A 904 7.93 18.44 20.13
N ALA A 905 8.73 18.99 21.05
CA ALA A 905 8.43 20.27 21.70
C ALA A 905 8.34 21.43 20.69
N LYS A 906 9.29 21.52 19.74
CA LYS A 906 9.21 22.48 18.61
C LYS A 906 7.94 22.26 17.79
N GLY A 907 7.59 21.00 17.52
CA GLY A 907 6.39 20.62 16.79
C GLY A 907 5.11 21.14 17.46
N ILE A 908 4.98 20.95 18.77
CA ILE A 908 3.84 21.45 19.56
C ILE A 908 3.79 22.99 19.51
N LEU A 909 4.90 23.66 19.80
CA LEU A 909 5.01 25.12 19.77
C LEU A 909 4.60 25.69 18.40
N ARG A 910 5.11 25.13 17.29
CA ARG A 910 4.89 25.66 15.94
C ARG A 910 3.53 25.28 15.35
N SER A 911 3.01 24.10 15.67
CA SER A 911 1.82 23.55 15.00
C SER A 911 0.53 23.73 15.80
N ARG A 912 0.57 23.59 17.14
CA ARG A 912 -0.61 23.73 18.00
C ARG A 912 -0.76 25.14 18.51
N ILE A 913 0.30 25.71 19.09
CA ILE A 913 0.20 26.99 19.78
C ILE A 913 0.36 28.16 18.80
N ALA A 914 1.52 28.32 18.17
CA ALA A 914 1.84 29.51 17.40
C ALA A 914 0.98 29.72 16.13
N LYS A 915 0.39 28.64 15.59
CA LYS A 915 -0.51 28.68 14.43
C LYS A 915 -1.99 28.68 14.81
N SER A 916 -2.33 28.66 16.10
CA SER A 916 -3.73 28.66 16.54
C SER A 916 -4.47 29.90 16.05
N LYS A 917 -5.66 29.68 15.47
CA LYS A 917 -6.56 30.77 15.07
C LYS A 917 -7.32 31.35 16.25
N GLU A 918 -7.55 30.54 17.28
CA GLU A 918 -8.26 30.88 18.50
C GLU A 918 -7.24 31.21 19.60
N GLY A 919 -7.47 32.30 20.33
CA GLY A 919 -6.61 32.72 21.44
C GLY A 919 -7.21 32.30 22.80
N PRO A 920 -6.42 32.31 23.87
CA PRO A 920 -6.90 32.01 25.20
C PRO A 920 -7.93 33.04 25.65
N SER A 921 -9.06 32.55 26.16
CA SER A 921 -10.11 33.39 26.76
C SER A 921 -9.71 33.73 28.20
N HIS A 922 -9.67 35.02 28.56
CA HIS A 922 -9.32 35.50 29.90
C HIS A 922 -7.90 35.12 30.39
N ALA A 923 -6.88 35.21 29.52
CA ALA A 923 -5.49 35.01 29.93
C ALA A 923 -5.04 36.08 30.96
N ASN A 924 -4.20 35.66 31.92
CA ASN A 924 -3.57 36.57 32.86
C ASN A 924 -2.56 37.48 32.12
N VAL A 925 -2.89 38.77 32.04
CA VAL A 925 -2.09 39.75 31.31
C VAL A 925 -0.64 39.82 31.79
N GLU A 926 -0.39 39.66 33.10
CA GLU A 926 0.97 39.73 33.66
C GLU A 926 1.82 38.51 33.26
N GLU A 927 1.23 37.31 33.22
CA GLU A 927 1.90 36.11 32.72
C GLU A 927 2.23 36.23 31.23
N VAL A 928 1.31 36.79 30.43
CA VAL A 928 1.52 37.01 28.99
C VAL A 928 2.64 38.04 28.75
N LYS A 929 2.70 39.11 29.55
CA LYS A 929 3.81 40.10 29.52
C LYS A 929 5.15 39.44 29.89
N LEU A 930 5.16 38.63 30.94
CA LEU A 930 6.36 37.89 31.36
C LEU A 930 6.85 36.98 30.23
N ALA A 931 5.93 36.22 29.61
CA ALA A 931 6.24 35.36 28.48
C ALA A 931 6.83 36.16 27.30
N MET A 932 6.26 37.32 26.97
CA MET A 932 6.77 38.22 25.93
C MET A 932 8.22 38.65 26.20
N ASN A 933 8.48 39.17 27.40
CA ASN A 933 9.81 39.65 27.80
C ASN A 933 10.85 38.52 27.79
N GLN A 934 10.47 37.35 28.28
CA GLN A 934 11.35 36.18 28.31
C GLN A 934 11.64 35.62 26.90
N LEU A 935 10.64 35.56 26.02
CA LEU A 935 10.82 35.12 24.62
C LEU A 935 11.80 36.04 23.87
N HIS A 936 11.64 37.35 24.00
CA HIS A 936 12.54 38.32 23.38
C HIS A 936 13.95 38.29 23.99
N THR A 937 14.05 38.12 25.30
CA THR A 937 15.35 37.98 25.99
C THR A 937 16.10 36.71 25.56
N ARG A 938 15.39 35.59 25.39
CA ARG A 938 15.97 34.36 24.82
C ARG A 938 16.34 34.55 23.35
N ALA A 939 15.47 35.15 22.53
CA ALA A 939 15.74 35.41 21.11
C ALA A 939 17.02 36.24 20.89
N ARG A 940 17.28 37.24 21.75
CA ARG A 940 18.52 38.05 21.72
C ARG A 940 19.81 37.26 21.96
N LYS A 941 19.72 36.06 22.55
CA LYS A 941 20.85 35.18 22.87
C LYS A 941 20.93 33.95 21.95
N MET A 942 19.99 33.76 21.01
CA MET A 942 19.83 32.51 20.28
C MET A 942 20.48 32.51 18.89
N HIS A 943 21.57 31.76 18.75
CA HIS A 943 22.34 31.70 17.50
C HIS A 943 21.82 30.66 16.48
N SER A 944 20.93 29.75 16.89
CA SER A 944 20.30 28.79 15.97
C SER A 944 19.19 29.46 15.16
N PRO A 945 19.26 29.45 13.80
CA PRO A 945 18.25 30.08 12.96
C PRO A 945 16.89 29.38 13.06
N GLU A 946 16.88 28.08 13.32
CA GLU A 946 15.65 27.29 13.46
C GLU A 946 14.93 27.64 14.78
N LEU A 947 15.65 27.65 15.91
CA LEU A 947 15.08 28.00 17.21
C LEU A 947 14.63 29.46 17.24
N LEU A 948 15.37 30.36 16.60
CA LEU A 948 14.97 31.75 16.44
C LEU A 948 13.65 31.89 15.65
N ALA A 949 13.44 31.06 14.62
CA ALA A 949 12.17 31.03 13.90
C ALA A 949 11.00 30.54 14.76
N THR A 950 11.22 29.54 15.62
CA THR A 950 10.22 29.08 16.60
C THR A 950 9.90 30.18 17.61
N LEU A 951 10.90 30.84 18.19
CA LEU A 951 10.72 31.96 19.13
C LEU A 951 9.98 33.14 18.48
N SER A 952 10.29 33.44 17.21
CA SER A 952 9.55 34.44 16.42
C SER A 952 8.06 34.07 16.34
N GLN A 953 7.75 32.83 15.98
CA GLN A 953 6.35 32.36 15.87
C GLN A 953 5.62 32.42 17.22
N CYS A 954 6.27 32.02 18.32
CA CYS A 954 5.69 32.15 19.66
C CYS A 954 5.49 33.62 20.07
N SER A 955 6.45 34.51 19.76
CA SER A 955 6.30 35.96 20.00
C SER A 955 5.12 36.56 19.23
N LEU A 956 4.90 36.15 17.98
CA LEU A 956 3.74 36.59 17.20
C LEU A 956 2.40 36.12 17.77
N TYR A 957 2.37 34.94 18.37
CA TYR A 957 1.20 34.43 19.08
C TYR A 957 0.92 35.23 20.35
N VAL A 958 1.94 35.45 21.20
CA VAL A 958 1.82 36.28 22.41
C VAL A 958 1.43 37.72 22.06
N THR A 959 1.99 38.27 20.97
CA THR A 959 1.62 39.59 20.44
C THR A 959 0.14 39.66 20.08
N LYS A 960 -0.44 38.60 19.49
CA LYS A 960 -1.87 38.51 19.21
C LYS A 960 -2.69 38.70 20.49
N VAL A 961 -2.34 37.93 21.52
CA VAL A 961 -3.06 37.90 22.81
C VAL A 961 -2.97 39.26 23.51
N LEU A 962 -1.81 39.90 23.52
CA LEU A 962 -1.63 41.22 24.12
C LEU A 962 -2.38 42.33 23.36
N ILE A 963 -2.46 42.26 22.03
CA ILE A 963 -3.24 43.21 21.23
C ILE A 963 -4.74 43.04 21.50
N GLU A 964 -5.23 41.80 21.58
CA GLU A 964 -6.63 41.51 21.92
C GLU A 964 -7.00 41.96 23.34
N ALA A 965 -6.03 41.97 24.26
CA ALA A 965 -6.18 42.49 25.63
C ALA A 965 -5.96 44.01 25.77
N ASP A 966 -5.76 44.74 24.66
CA ASP A 966 -5.47 46.18 24.61
C ASP A 966 -4.18 46.63 25.35
N VAL A 967 -3.19 45.74 25.43
CA VAL A 967 -1.88 45.99 26.07
C VAL A 967 -0.77 46.04 25.02
N GLN A 968 -0.92 46.98 24.08
CA GLN A 968 0.01 47.09 22.95
C GLN A 968 1.38 47.66 23.35
N GLU A 969 1.46 48.43 24.44
CA GLU A 969 2.71 49.04 24.92
C GLU A 969 3.78 48.00 25.28
N ALA A 970 3.40 46.93 25.97
CA ALA A 970 4.32 45.83 26.32
C ALA A 970 4.92 45.15 25.08
N VAL A 971 4.15 45.06 23.98
CA VAL A 971 4.65 44.55 22.70
C VAL A 971 5.69 45.50 22.12
N LEU A 972 5.39 46.80 22.12
CA LEU A 972 6.28 47.83 21.58
C LEU A 972 7.60 47.87 22.32
N ASP A 973 7.58 47.79 23.66
CA ASP A 973 8.78 47.81 24.49
C ASP A 973 9.70 46.62 24.18
N ALA A 974 9.15 45.40 24.16
CA ALA A 974 9.91 44.19 23.85
C ALA A 974 10.54 44.21 22.45
N TYR A 975 9.80 44.68 21.44
CA TYR A 975 10.34 44.84 20.08
C TYR A 975 11.34 46.00 19.98
N ARG A 976 11.15 47.10 20.71
CA ARG A 976 12.08 48.25 20.74
C ARG A 976 13.43 47.84 21.30
N GLU A 977 13.46 47.15 22.44
CA GLU A 977 14.71 46.64 23.01
C GLU A 977 15.42 45.64 22.09
N SER A 978 14.63 44.78 21.42
CA SER A 978 15.17 43.79 20.48
C SER A 978 15.74 44.47 19.23
N LEU A 979 15.09 45.51 18.74
CA LEU A 979 15.53 46.32 17.62
C LEU A 979 16.82 47.08 17.95
N GLU A 980 16.93 47.61 19.17
CA GLU A 980 18.16 48.25 19.65
C GLU A 980 19.34 47.27 19.67
N ASP A 981 19.17 46.06 20.24
CA ASP A 981 20.21 45.02 20.20
C ASP A 981 20.57 44.63 18.75
N PHE A 982 19.58 44.42 17.88
CA PHE A 982 19.78 44.06 16.47
C PHE A 982 20.59 45.09 15.68
N THR A 983 20.37 46.38 15.96
CA THR A 983 20.96 47.49 15.19
C THR A 983 22.32 47.95 15.73
N THR A 984 22.49 47.95 17.06
CA THR A 984 23.65 48.55 17.76
C THR A 984 24.69 47.51 18.23
N ARG A 985 24.37 46.21 18.20
CA ARG A 985 25.32 45.16 18.60
C ARG A 985 25.92 44.44 17.38
N LYS A 986 27.26 44.34 17.34
CA LYS A 986 27.98 43.68 16.24
C LYS A 986 27.57 42.21 16.04
N ASN A 987 27.45 41.46 17.14
CA ASN A 987 27.10 40.03 17.15
C ASN A 987 25.68 39.79 17.71
N SER A 988 24.69 40.58 17.31
CA SER A 988 23.29 40.29 17.66
C SER A 988 22.87 38.94 17.07
N ALA A 989 22.18 38.14 17.88
CA ALA A 989 21.64 36.84 17.49
C ALA A 989 20.37 36.98 16.61
N LEU A 990 19.74 38.16 16.63
CA LEU A 990 18.52 38.44 15.88
C LEU A 990 18.80 38.63 14.37
N ASN A 991 17.81 38.29 13.56
CA ASN A 991 17.86 38.42 12.10
C ASN A 991 16.73 39.33 11.58
N ASN A 992 16.86 39.76 10.32
CA ASN A 992 15.90 40.67 9.69
C ASN A 992 14.48 40.06 9.59
N SER A 993 14.37 38.74 9.41
CA SER A 993 13.07 38.05 9.32
C SER A 993 12.25 38.15 10.60
N PHE A 994 12.89 38.13 11.78
CA PHE A 994 12.22 38.25 13.08
C PHE A 994 11.31 39.49 13.14
N PHE A 995 11.81 40.64 12.69
CA PHE A 995 11.04 41.89 12.65
C PHE A 995 10.10 41.98 11.45
N LEU A 996 10.52 41.48 10.28
CA LEU A 996 9.67 41.51 9.07
C LEU A 996 8.38 40.71 9.26
N ASP A 997 8.42 39.59 9.97
CA ASP A 997 7.24 38.77 10.21
C ASP A 997 6.24 39.48 11.13
N ALA A 998 6.72 40.19 12.16
CA ALA A 998 5.89 41.04 13.02
C ALA A 998 5.24 42.19 12.24
N ILE A 999 6.02 42.92 11.44
CA ILE A 999 5.53 44.01 10.59
C ILE A 999 4.47 43.50 9.60
N ARG A 1000 4.67 42.30 9.05
CA ARG A 1000 3.72 41.71 8.11
C ARG A 1000 2.41 41.31 8.79
N ARG A 1001 2.46 40.79 10.02
CA ARG A 1001 1.29 40.26 10.72
C ARG A 1001 0.50 41.34 11.46
N TYR A 1002 1.17 42.32 12.07
CA TYR A 1002 0.58 43.39 12.87
C TYR A 1002 1.04 44.77 12.39
N PRO A 1003 0.71 45.19 11.16
CA PRO A 1003 1.21 46.44 10.58
C PRO A 1003 0.82 47.69 11.39
N SER A 1004 -0.38 47.73 11.98
CA SER A 1004 -0.86 48.88 12.77
C SER A 1004 -0.03 49.10 14.04
N THR A 1005 0.17 48.05 14.84
CA THR A 1005 0.98 48.12 16.06
C THR A 1005 2.45 48.38 15.74
N MET A 1006 3.01 47.67 14.76
CA MET A 1006 4.43 47.84 14.39
C MET A 1006 4.73 49.20 13.75
N TRP A 1007 3.73 49.89 13.17
CA TRP A 1007 3.87 51.27 12.68
C TRP A 1007 4.21 52.27 13.78
N MET A 1008 3.89 51.99 15.04
CA MET A 1008 4.26 52.85 16.16
C MET A 1008 5.77 52.88 16.41
N LEU A 1009 6.50 51.84 16.01
CA LEU A 1009 7.97 51.77 16.12
C LEU A 1009 8.70 52.50 14.98
N ARG A 1010 8.00 53.15 14.04
CA ARG A 1010 8.62 53.76 12.86
C ARG A 1010 9.71 54.79 13.20
N GLN A 1011 9.50 55.57 14.26
CA GLN A 1011 10.47 56.57 14.71
C GLN A 1011 11.67 55.91 15.40
N ASP A 1012 11.43 54.84 16.16
CA ASP A 1012 12.48 54.02 16.76
C ASP A 1012 13.38 53.42 15.67
N VAL A 1013 12.80 52.77 14.65
CA VAL A 1013 13.57 52.19 13.52
C VAL A 1013 14.31 53.28 12.73
N LEU A 1014 13.68 54.44 12.52
CA LEU A 1014 14.31 55.55 11.81
C LEU A 1014 15.53 56.08 12.57
N SER A 1015 15.39 56.35 13.87
CA SER A 1015 16.48 56.83 14.71
C SER A 1015 17.60 55.79 14.82
N LEU A 1016 17.28 54.51 15.03
CA LEU A 1016 18.26 53.43 15.14
C LEU A 1016 18.99 53.13 13.83
N SER A 1017 18.37 53.40 12.67
CA SER A 1017 19.06 53.28 11.38
C SER A 1017 20.29 54.21 11.26
N SER A 1018 20.26 55.40 11.88
CA SER A 1018 21.43 56.29 11.94
C SER A 1018 22.50 55.84 12.94
N LYS A 1019 22.12 55.04 13.94
CA LYS A 1019 23.01 54.52 15.00
C LYS A 1019 23.53 53.10 14.72
N ALA A 1020 23.26 52.56 13.53
CA ALA A 1020 23.61 51.19 13.19
C ALA A 1020 25.15 50.96 13.16
N VAL A 1021 25.61 49.84 13.71
CA VAL A 1021 27.06 49.53 13.85
C VAL A 1021 27.82 49.51 12.53
N ASN A 1022 27.15 49.10 11.45
CA ASN A 1022 27.77 48.98 10.13
C ASN A 1022 26.74 49.20 9.01
N GLY A 1023 27.23 49.37 7.78
CA GLY A 1023 26.39 49.62 6.60
C GLY A 1023 25.42 48.49 6.27
N TYR A 1024 25.76 47.25 6.65
CA TYR A 1024 24.86 46.11 6.48
C TYR A 1024 23.64 46.20 7.42
N ARG A 1025 23.85 46.46 8.73
CA ARG A 1025 22.77 46.68 9.70
C ARG A 1025 21.95 47.91 9.35
N ARG A 1026 22.60 49.00 8.92
CA ARG A 1026 21.91 50.20 8.41
C ARG A 1026 20.99 49.86 7.23
N SER A 1027 21.49 49.07 6.27
CA SER A 1027 20.69 48.59 5.15
C SER A 1027 19.51 47.70 5.59
N GLN A 1028 19.68 46.86 6.61
CA GLN A 1028 18.59 46.02 7.15
C GLN A 1028 17.53 46.86 7.86
N SER A 1029 17.90 47.84 8.69
CA SER A 1029 16.96 48.78 9.30
C SER A 1029 16.15 49.56 8.26
N LEU A 1030 16.80 49.98 7.17
CA LEU A 1030 16.12 50.62 6.04
C LEU A 1030 15.14 49.67 5.33
N GLN A 1031 15.43 48.37 5.25
CA GLN A 1031 14.48 47.37 4.74
C GLN A 1031 13.27 47.18 5.67
N LEU A 1032 13.45 47.29 6.99
CA LEU A 1032 12.34 47.29 7.95
C LEU A 1032 11.45 48.52 7.75
N LEU A 1033 12.04 49.70 7.57
CA LEU A 1033 11.31 50.93 7.22
C LEU A 1033 10.56 50.79 5.90
N GLN A 1034 11.18 50.16 4.89
CA GLN A 1034 10.48 49.83 3.65
C GLN A 1034 9.24 48.97 3.88
N ALA A 1035 9.36 47.93 4.71
CA ALA A 1035 8.24 47.03 4.99
C ALA A 1035 7.09 47.77 5.71
N LEU A 1036 7.42 48.64 6.67
CA LEU A 1036 6.46 49.51 7.36
C LEU A 1036 5.75 50.45 6.38
N VAL A 1037 6.52 51.18 5.56
CA VAL A 1037 5.99 52.14 4.58
C VAL A 1037 5.16 51.46 3.49
N THR A 1038 5.49 50.21 3.13
CA THR A 1038 4.72 49.45 2.14
C THR A 1038 3.34 49.06 2.67
N ARG A 1039 3.20 48.93 3.99
CA ARG A 1039 1.99 48.47 4.68
C ARG A 1039 1.44 49.54 5.62
N LEU A 1040 1.31 50.76 5.11
CA LEU A 1040 0.69 51.87 5.84
C LEU A 1040 -0.70 51.46 6.37
N PRO A 1041 -0.95 51.55 7.69
CA PRO A 1041 -2.26 51.26 8.26
C PRO A 1041 -3.33 52.22 7.70
N PRO A 1042 -4.54 51.73 7.39
CA PRO A 1042 -5.60 52.55 6.80
C PRO A 1042 -6.08 53.71 7.72
N ALA A 1043 -5.82 53.63 9.03
CA ALA A 1043 -6.19 54.64 10.02
C ALA A 1043 -5.09 55.68 10.32
N THR A 1044 -4.00 55.70 9.54
CA THR A 1044 -2.87 56.60 9.81
C THR A 1044 -3.21 58.04 9.43
N ASN A 1045 -2.88 59.00 10.30
CA ASN A 1045 -3.08 60.42 10.03
C ASN A 1045 -2.22 60.88 8.83
N GLN A 1046 -2.80 61.63 7.90
CA GLN A 1046 -2.11 62.16 6.72
C GLN A 1046 -0.91 63.03 7.13
N GLN A 1047 -1.08 63.91 8.13
CA GLN A 1047 -0.01 64.80 8.57
C GLN A 1047 1.14 64.02 9.22
N GLU A 1048 0.82 63.03 10.06
CA GLU A 1048 1.81 62.16 10.70
C GLU A 1048 2.62 61.36 9.68
N THR A 1049 1.99 60.92 8.59
CA THR A 1049 2.66 60.23 7.49
C THR A 1049 3.59 61.20 6.74
N ILE A 1050 3.14 62.42 6.47
CA ILE A 1050 3.94 63.46 5.80
C ILE A 1050 5.18 63.83 6.62
N ASP A 1051 5.00 64.06 7.93
CA ASP A 1051 6.08 64.41 8.85
C ASP A 1051 7.12 63.28 8.94
N PHE A 1052 6.66 62.03 9.01
CA PHE A 1052 7.55 60.87 8.96
C PHE A 1052 8.30 60.76 7.62
N MET A 1053 7.63 61.01 6.48
CA MET A 1053 8.28 60.95 5.16
C MET A 1053 9.36 62.02 4.98
N LEU A 1054 9.21 63.20 5.60
CA LEU A 1054 10.26 64.23 5.65
C LEU A 1054 11.51 63.70 6.38
N SER A 1055 11.34 63.19 7.60
CA SER A 1055 12.47 62.62 8.36
C SER A 1055 13.06 61.39 7.67
N PHE A 1056 12.23 60.58 7.01
CA PHE A 1056 12.67 59.41 6.25
C PHE A 1056 13.52 59.80 5.03
N ARG A 1057 13.12 60.83 4.27
CA ARG A 1057 13.95 61.41 3.20
C ARG A 1057 15.32 61.81 3.75
N ASP A 1058 15.37 62.54 4.86
CA ASP A 1058 16.62 63.07 5.40
C ASP A 1058 17.59 61.95 5.77
N VAL A 1059 17.09 60.88 6.38
CA VAL A 1059 17.90 59.69 6.70
C VAL A 1059 18.38 58.97 5.44
N LEU A 1060 17.54 58.86 4.40
CA LEU A 1060 17.96 58.24 3.13
C LEU A 1060 19.05 59.07 2.44
N VAL A 1061 18.86 60.39 2.36
CA VAL A 1061 19.85 61.32 1.81
C VAL A 1061 21.17 61.21 2.56
N GLN A 1062 21.12 61.29 3.90
CA GLN A 1062 22.29 61.17 4.75
C GLN A 1062 23.00 59.81 4.57
N SER A 1063 22.24 58.72 4.44
CA SER A 1063 22.80 57.38 4.25
C SER A 1063 23.54 57.24 2.92
N VAL A 1064 23.04 57.86 1.84
CA VAL A 1064 23.75 57.88 0.54
C VAL A 1064 25.01 58.73 0.62
N THR A 1065 24.92 59.91 1.26
CA THR A 1065 26.06 60.80 1.46
C THR A 1065 27.16 60.11 2.28
N ASP A 1066 26.82 59.51 3.42
CA ASP A 1066 27.77 58.78 4.28
C ASP A 1066 28.46 57.62 3.54
N ALA A 1067 27.76 56.97 2.61
CA ALA A 1067 28.34 55.91 1.79
C ALA A 1067 29.22 56.44 0.66
N CYS A 1068 28.91 57.61 0.09
CA CYS A 1068 29.75 58.28 -0.92
C CYS A 1068 31.05 58.83 -0.32
N GLU A 1069 30.99 59.31 0.93
CA GLU A 1069 32.11 59.81 1.74
C GLU A 1069 32.88 58.67 2.46
N GLU A 1070 32.55 57.41 2.18
CA GLU A 1070 33.18 56.22 2.76
C GLU A 1070 33.10 56.10 4.30
N LYS A 1071 32.29 56.93 4.96
CA LYS A 1071 31.96 56.81 6.40
C LYS A 1071 31.29 55.49 6.73
N ILE A 1072 30.53 54.94 5.76
CA ILE A 1072 29.87 53.64 5.88
C ILE A 1072 30.09 52.81 4.62
N VAL A 1073 30.46 51.55 4.81
CA VAL A 1073 30.68 50.60 3.72
C VAL A 1073 29.35 49.99 3.28
N MET A 1074 28.88 50.34 2.06
CA MET A 1074 27.70 49.74 1.41
C MET A 1074 28.05 49.15 0.04
N THR A 1075 27.42 48.04 -0.35
CA THR A 1075 27.59 47.45 -1.69
C THR A 1075 26.78 48.22 -2.74
N PRO A 1076 27.15 48.17 -4.03
CA PRO A 1076 26.36 48.78 -5.10
C PRO A 1076 24.90 48.27 -5.14
N GLN A 1077 24.68 47.00 -4.75
CA GLN A 1077 23.35 46.42 -4.66
C GLN A 1077 22.54 47.01 -3.49
N GLN A 1078 23.15 47.19 -2.31
CA GLN A 1078 22.50 47.86 -1.17
C GLN A 1078 22.16 49.32 -1.50
N MET A 1079 23.07 50.02 -2.19
CA MET A 1079 22.83 51.39 -2.68
C MET A 1079 21.66 51.45 -3.65
N LYS A 1080 21.59 50.49 -4.58
CA LYS A 1080 20.46 50.36 -5.52
C LYS A 1080 19.13 50.15 -4.80
N ASP A 1081 19.11 49.31 -3.77
CA ASP A 1081 17.90 49.02 -3.00
C ASP A 1081 17.47 50.21 -2.14
N LEU A 1082 18.41 51.00 -1.61
CA LEU A 1082 18.14 52.27 -0.94
C LEU A 1082 17.52 53.33 -1.89
N LEU A 1083 18.04 53.47 -3.11
CA LEU A 1083 17.45 54.40 -4.09
C LEU A 1083 16.06 53.95 -4.58
N LYS A 1084 15.82 52.64 -4.71
CA LYS A 1084 14.46 52.11 -4.95
C LYS A 1084 13.53 52.43 -3.79
N LEU A 1085 14.02 52.37 -2.56
CA LEU A 1085 13.25 52.70 -1.36
C LEU A 1085 12.84 54.18 -1.36
N GLY A 1086 13.74 55.10 -1.74
CA GLY A 1086 13.38 56.50 -1.98
C GLY A 1086 12.30 56.65 -3.06
N SER A 1087 12.43 55.93 -4.18
CA SER A 1087 11.43 55.97 -5.27
C SER A 1087 10.07 55.44 -4.83
N PHE A 1088 10.08 54.46 -3.93
CA PHE A 1088 8.88 53.89 -3.33
C PHE A 1088 8.24 54.86 -2.33
N GLY A 1089 9.04 55.52 -1.48
CA GLY A 1089 8.56 56.54 -0.54
C GLY A 1089 7.89 57.72 -1.24
N VAL A 1090 8.44 58.20 -2.37
CA VAL A 1090 7.79 59.23 -3.21
C VAL A 1090 6.39 58.78 -3.64
N ARG A 1091 6.25 57.55 -4.14
CA ARG A 1091 4.96 57.00 -4.58
C ARG A 1091 3.97 56.85 -3.44
N GLN A 1092 4.41 56.44 -2.24
CA GLN A 1092 3.52 56.35 -1.08
C GLN A 1092 3.11 57.74 -0.59
N THR A 1093 4.00 58.72 -0.64
CA THR A 1093 3.69 60.12 -0.27
C THR A 1093 2.65 60.71 -1.23
N GLN A 1094 2.76 60.44 -2.53
CA GLN A 1094 1.77 60.85 -3.55
C GLN A 1094 0.38 60.21 -3.38
N ARG A 1095 0.26 59.14 -2.57
CA ARG A 1095 -1.05 58.54 -2.25
C ARG A 1095 -1.78 59.25 -1.11
N VAL A 1096 -1.05 59.98 -0.26
CA VAL A 1096 -1.58 60.63 0.94
C VAL A 1096 -1.47 62.16 0.91
N ALA A 1097 -0.67 62.71 0.01
CA ALA A 1097 -0.44 64.14 -0.16
C ALA A 1097 -0.56 64.56 -1.63
N SER A 1098 -0.83 65.84 -1.88
CA SER A 1098 -0.88 66.38 -3.24
C SER A 1098 0.48 66.29 -3.95
N GLU A 1099 0.51 66.32 -5.29
CA GLU A 1099 1.78 66.26 -6.04
C GLU A 1099 2.74 67.41 -5.65
N ALA A 1100 2.19 68.60 -5.34
CA ALA A 1100 2.95 69.75 -4.88
C ALA A 1100 3.58 69.52 -3.49
N GLU A 1101 2.82 68.97 -2.55
CA GLU A 1101 3.32 68.61 -1.22
C GLU A 1101 4.33 67.47 -1.29
N ALA A 1102 4.09 66.45 -2.12
CA ALA A 1102 5.05 65.35 -2.32
C ALA A 1102 6.38 65.86 -2.89
N ARG A 1103 6.36 66.82 -3.83
CA ARG A 1103 7.57 67.48 -4.33
C ARG A 1103 8.28 68.28 -3.24
N LYS A 1104 7.54 69.00 -2.39
CA LYS A 1104 8.11 69.72 -1.25
C LYS A 1104 8.72 68.76 -0.22
N VAL A 1105 8.06 67.64 0.06
CA VAL A 1105 8.50 66.62 1.00
C VAL A 1105 9.75 65.91 0.51
N TRP A 1106 9.84 65.53 -0.76
CA TRP A 1106 10.96 64.73 -1.26
C TRP A 1106 12.15 65.52 -1.79
N ASN A 1107 12.03 66.85 -1.93
CA ASN A 1107 13.09 67.78 -2.34
C ASN A 1107 13.93 67.26 -3.54
N PRO A 1108 13.42 67.38 -4.78
CA PRO A 1108 14.10 66.89 -5.98
C PRO A 1108 15.54 67.40 -6.17
N GLU A 1109 15.85 68.61 -5.71
CA GLU A 1109 17.18 69.21 -5.79
C GLU A 1109 18.22 68.43 -4.97
N ALA A 1110 17.84 67.97 -3.77
CA ALA A 1110 18.72 67.16 -2.91
C ALA A 1110 19.16 65.87 -3.60
N TRP A 1111 18.24 65.17 -4.29
CA TRP A 1111 18.55 63.95 -5.05
C TRP A 1111 19.41 64.21 -6.29
N GLY A 1112 19.27 65.40 -6.91
CA GLY A 1112 20.12 65.86 -7.99
C GLY A 1112 21.58 66.04 -7.54
N MET A 1113 21.80 66.67 -6.39
CA MET A 1113 23.13 66.85 -5.80
C MET A 1113 23.78 65.51 -5.42
N ILE A 1114 23.01 64.60 -4.81
CA ILE A 1114 23.48 63.25 -4.47
C ILE A 1114 23.86 62.45 -5.73
N GLY A 1115 23.11 62.62 -6.82
CA GLY A 1115 23.45 62.02 -8.11
C GLY A 1115 24.83 62.44 -8.62
N GLN A 1116 25.23 63.69 -8.40
CA GLN A 1116 26.57 64.19 -8.73
C GLN A 1116 27.63 63.65 -7.76
N GLN A 1117 27.33 63.57 -6.46
CA GLN A 1117 28.24 62.97 -5.47
C GLN A 1117 28.52 61.48 -5.76
N LEU A 1118 27.51 60.71 -6.18
CA LEU A 1118 27.66 59.32 -6.60
C LEU A 1118 28.53 59.18 -7.86
N ALA A 1119 28.47 60.15 -8.79
CA ALA A 1119 29.31 60.17 -9.98
C ALA A 1119 30.79 60.44 -9.65
N ASN A 1120 31.04 61.21 -8.59
CA ASN A 1120 32.38 61.57 -8.14
C ASN A 1120 32.97 60.61 -7.09
N SER A 1121 32.17 59.68 -6.55
CA SER A 1121 32.62 58.71 -5.55
C SER A 1121 33.53 57.64 -6.18
N GLU A 1122 34.71 57.45 -5.59
CA GLU A 1122 35.68 56.40 -5.94
C GLU A 1122 35.04 55.01 -6.10
N ARG A 1123 34.09 54.70 -5.21
CA ARG A 1123 33.43 53.39 -5.11
C ARG A 1123 32.25 53.19 -6.07
N PHE A 1124 31.51 54.26 -6.39
CA PHE A 1124 30.24 54.17 -7.14
C PHE A 1124 30.30 54.81 -8.53
N LYS A 1125 31.41 55.47 -8.91
CA LYS A 1125 31.62 56.11 -10.24
C LYS A 1125 31.33 55.19 -11.43
N GLY A 1126 31.65 53.89 -11.32
CA GLY A 1126 31.38 52.89 -12.36
C GLY A 1126 29.92 52.43 -12.47
N SER A 1127 29.05 52.80 -11.53
CA SER A 1127 27.67 52.30 -11.43
C SER A 1127 26.65 53.27 -12.03
N VAL A 1128 26.67 53.44 -13.37
CA VAL A 1128 25.78 54.34 -14.14
C VAL A 1128 24.28 54.11 -13.83
N GLY A 1129 23.90 52.89 -13.46
CA GLY A 1129 22.53 52.56 -13.05
C GLY A 1129 22.04 53.29 -11.79
N LEU A 1130 22.93 53.59 -10.83
CA LEU A 1130 22.60 54.32 -9.59
C LEU A 1130 22.36 55.80 -9.88
N GLN A 1131 23.20 56.41 -10.73
CA GLN A 1131 23.07 57.80 -11.16
C GLN A 1131 21.72 58.03 -11.88
N LYS A 1132 21.33 57.11 -12.77
CA LYS A 1132 20.01 57.14 -13.44
C LYS A 1132 18.84 57.01 -12.46
N MET A 1133 19.00 56.32 -11.33
CA MET A 1133 17.97 56.23 -10.29
C MET A 1133 17.81 57.54 -9.52
N CYS A 1134 18.90 58.22 -9.19
CA CYS A 1134 18.85 59.57 -8.59
C CYS A 1134 18.23 60.60 -9.55
N GLN A 1135 18.53 60.51 -10.85
CA GLN A 1135 17.90 61.38 -11.88
C GLN A 1135 16.37 61.19 -11.96
N LYS A 1136 15.89 59.95 -11.75
CA LYS A 1136 14.44 59.68 -11.67
C LYS A 1136 13.81 60.26 -10.40
N LEU A 1137 14.54 60.30 -9.29
CA LEU A 1137 14.12 60.92 -8.04
C LEU A 1137 14.15 62.46 -8.10
N SER A 1138 15.05 63.04 -8.90
CA SER A 1138 15.14 64.49 -9.11
C SER A 1138 14.20 65.04 -10.19
N GLY A 1139 13.39 64.20 -10.83
CA GLY A 1139 12.28 64.64 -11.69
C GLY A 1139 12.65 65.08 -13.11
N SER A 1140 13.77 64.64 -13.68
CA SER A 1140 14.12 65.00 -15.07
C SER A 1140 13.61 63.96 -16.10
N GLN A 1141 12.58 64.37 -16.83
CA GLN A 1141 11.90 63.80 -18.02
C GLN A 1141 10.53 63.14 -17.82
N THR A 1142 9.51 63.99 -17.99
CA THR A 1142 8.28 63.72 -18.72
C THR A 1142 8.60 63.36 -20.19
N GLN A 1143 8.14 62.21 -20.67
CA GLN A 1143 7.63 62.13 -22.04
C GLN A 1143 6.11 61.96 -21.97
N PRO A 1144 5.33 62.82 -22.64
CA PRO A 1144 3.88 62.70 -22.69
C PRO A 1144 3.47 61.62 -23.68
N ALA A 1145 2.56 60.77 -23.24
CA ALA A 1145 1.76 59.92 -24.12
C ALA A 1145 0.82 60.79 -24.97
N SER A 1146 0.85 60.64 -26.29
CA SER A 1146 -0.33 60.79 -27.15
C SER A 1146 -0.14 59.86 -28.35
N ALA A 1147 -0.85 58.73 -28.36
CA ALA A 1147 -2.20 58.54 -28.90
C ALA A 1147 -2.16 57.98 -30.33
N LYS A 1148 -2.20 56.65 -30.45
CA LYS A 1148 -2.97 55.97 -31.52
C LYS A 1148 -3.68 54.76 -30.93
N ARG A 1149 -5.00 54.91 -30.78
CA ARG A 1149 -5.97 53.83 -30.58
C ARG A 1149 -5.80 52.76 -31.66
N LYS A 1150 -5.94 51.50 -31.28
CA LYS A 1150 -6.57 50.48 -32.14
C LYS A 1150 -7.46 49.61 -31.27
N ALA A 1151 -8.76 49.74 -31.51
CA ALA A 1151 -9.75 48.73 -31.18
C ALA A 1151 -9.97 47.88 -32.45
N VAL A 1152 -9.76 46.57 -32.29
CA VAL A 1152 -10.59 45.45 -32.77
C VAL A 1152 -10.53 45.04 -34.26
N THR A 1153 -10.43 43.71 -34.39
CA THR A 1153 -10.83 42.76 -35.46
C THR A 1153 -9.98 42.54 -36.71
N ASP A 1154 -9.65 41.24 -36.85
CA ASP A 1154 -9.64 40.39 -38.05
C ASP A 1154 -8.62 40.69 -39.15
N THR A 1155 -7.90 39.73 -39.74
CA THR A 1155 -8.22 38.31 -39.99
C THR A 1155 -6.94 37.56 -40.40
N SER A 1156 -6.97 36.24 -40.21
CA SER A 1156 -6.36 35.17 -41.04
C SER A 1156 -4.83 35.09 -41.23
N GLY A 1157 -4.30 33.93 -40.86
CA GLY A 1157 -3.01 33.43 -41.34
C GLY A 1157 -2.54 32.15 -40.63
N GLU A 1158 -3.23 31.03 -40.85
CA GLU A 1158 -2.64 29.67 -40.77
C GLU A 1158 -1.33 29.65 -41.58
N ALA A 1159 -0.18 29.27 -41.00
CA ALA A 1159 0.26 27.92 -40.63
C ALA A 1159 0.69 27.06 -41.83
N GLU A 1160 2.00 26.87 -41.98
CA GLU A 1160 2.69 25.58 -42.19
C GLU A 1160 4.21 25.79 -41.90
N VAL A 1161 4.78 25.26 -40.80
CA VAL A 1161 5.36 23.90 -40.61
C VAL A 1161 6.72 23.81 -41.34
N ASP A 1162 7.91 23.65 -40.71
CA ASP A 1162 8.42 22.66 -39.73
C ASP A 1162 9.91 23.01 -39.40
N PRO A 1163 10.69 22.32 -38.51
CA PRO A 1163 10.43 21.90 -37.13
C PRO A 1163 11.69 22.12 -36.22
N PRO A 1164 11.96 21.38 -35.11
CA PRO A 1164 12.13 22.02 -33.79
C PRO A 1164 13.55 21.84 -33.21
N LYS A 1165 13.92 22.66 -32.21
CA LYS A 1165 15.03 22.33 -31.29
C LYS A 1165 14.56 22.40 -29.83
N VAL A 1166 14.19 21.23 -29.34
CA VAL A 1166 14.10 20.86 -27.93
C VAL A 1166 15.53 20.75 -27.37
N LYS A 1167 15.83 21.44 -26.26
CA LYS A 1167 16.86 20.98 -25.32
C LYS A 1167 16.19 20.48 -24.05
N ARG A 1168 16.34 19.17 -23.83
CA ARG A 1168 15.82 18.37 -22.73
C ARG A 1168 16.45 18.78 -21.38
N LYS A 1169 15.55 18.97 -20.40
CA LYS A 1169 15.54 18.48 -19.01
C LYS A 1169 16.78 17.75 -18.47
N LYS A 1170 17.15 18.13 -17.24
CA LYS A 1170 17.29 17.19 -16.10
C LYS A 1170 16.89 17.88 -14.79
N THR A 1171 15.61 17.75 -14.44
CA THR A 1171 15.16 17.64 -13.04
C THR A 1171 15.12 16.15 -12.73
N ARG A 1172 15.73 15.71 -11.63
CA ARG A 1172 15.47 14.37 -11.10
C ARG A 1172 15.82 14.36 -9.61
N ASN A 1173 14.77 14.45 -8.80
CA ASN A 1173 14.77 14.50 -7.34
C ASN A 1173 15.49 15.72 -6.74
#